data_AF-I7JRW4-F1
#
_entry.id   AF-I7JRW4-F1
#
_cell.length_a   1.000
_cell.length_b   1.000
_cell.length_c   1.000
_cell.angle_alpha   90.00
_cell.angle_beta   90.00
_cell.angle_gamma   90.00
#
_symmetry.space_group_name_H-M   'P 1'
#
loop_
_entity.id
_entity.type
_entity.pdbx_description
1 polymer ?
#
loop_
_entity_poly.entity_id
_entity_poly.type
_entity_poly.pdbx_seq_one_letter_code
_entity_poly.pdbx_strand_id
1 'polypeptide(L)'
;MQKKWMKSVLATSVLAGLCMGAVATAKITDIVPVDQKAFDIVKTRMENSVEKTGIAIMPIDQAKFLKGQRFDFEVEVLDETAESVEVTLNGKSFKDIFGGDLKRIENATKDGKKYVSFRAENVSIASVGDIELVVKAKTASGEKTRKVMWSVVGDVADKKAKNVILFVGDGMSLQAKQAARILSKGIYEGRYNNLLAMESLPDAAIVSTSGYDSIVTDSANSASAYNTGHKSVVNAMGVYENRTPDTLDDPKVETISEIIKRTRGMSVGIVTTSSVTDATPAAVTAHTRRRGDQDYIAHDFIADHHRPDVILGGGIRYFVPKAQAGSKRKDETDVIKEFEAKGYTFAGNRAEMNAASNDKPLLGLFASNHMDVYIDREHIPNKEVTKGFDDQPNLVEMTKKAIDIVSKNPNGFYLMVEGASVDKQLHTMDWQRAIYDAIELDKAVEFAKNWSKENGDDTLIVVIADHGHGISITGTYTEADGRKGREAVRTYAESKFPGFVDADGDGFPEDPNPEITLAIQYANFPDHYENYRFQTKPTPPALAAKDADGKQSIKANPARAPEGARLIEGNLPSDKETQEVHSADDIIVMAGGPGSDYFRGHIENTEIFFGIMRALGIDAVSEKAQASNDKQDMESEVKTEETKSEKKAEEKPAQ
;
A
#
# COMPACT_ATOMS: atom_id res chain seq x y z
N MET A 1 18.11 29.43 -56.35
CA MET A 1 19.38 29.53 -55.58
C MET A 1 19.08 28.97 -54.19
N GLN A 2 19.57 27.78 -53.83
CA GLN A 2 20.82 27.59 -53.04
C GLN A 2 20.79 28.44 -51.75
N LYS A 3 20.67 27.92 -50.52
CA LYS A 3 21.31 26.75 -49.84
C LYS A 3 22.84 26.94 -49.66
N LYS A 4 23.29 26.89 -48.39
CA LYS A 4 24.70 26.75 -47.90
C LYS A 4 25.58 28.02 -48.07
N TRP A 5 26.60 28.32 -47.25
CA TRP A 5 27.30 27.61 -46.14
C TRP A 5 28.00 28.68 -45.23
N MET A 6 28.69 28.44 -44.09
CA MET A 6 29.11 27.26 -43.32
C MET A 6 29.23 27.63 -41.80
N LYS A 7 29.91 26.80 -40.98
CA LYS A 7 30.33 27.05 -39.58
C LYS A 7 31.88 27.16 -39.47
N SER A 8 32.35 27.53 -38.27
CA SER A 8 33.60 27.07 -37.59
C SER A 8 34.92 27.83 -37.78
N VAL A 9 35.81 27.56 -36.79
CA VAL A 9 37.22 27.99 -36.57
C VAL A 9 37.35 29.26 -35.70
N LEU A 10 37.93 29.25 -34.47
CA LEU A 10 38.43 28.13 -33.61
C LEU A 10 38.46 28.51 -32.09
N ALA A 11 39.31 27.80 -31.31
CA ALA A 11 39.65 27.88 -29.89
C ALA A 11 40.50 29.14 -29.51
N THR A 12 40.79 29.50 -28.24
CA THR A 12 41.42 28.66 -27.21
C THR A 12 41.28 29.19 -25.77
N SER A 13 40.93 28.26 -24.88
CA SER A 13 41.27 28.06 -23.46
C SER A 13 42.06 29.08 -22.61
N VAL A 14 41.61 29.21 -21.35
CA VAL A 14 42.38 29.02 -20.08
C VAL A 14 43.01 30.22 -19.33
N LEU A 15 42.57 30.31 -18.07
CA LEU A 15 43.12 30.90 -16.83
C LEU A 15 43.30 32.43 -16.61
N ALA A 16 42.62 32.86 -15.53
CA ALA A 16 43.11 33.74 -14.46
C ALA A 16 43.59 35.16 -14.79
N GLY A 17 42.75 36.16 -14.45
CA GLY A 17 43.14 37.57 -14.42
C GLY A 17 42.13 38.45 -13.66
N LEU A 18 42.47 38.77 -12.41
CA LEU A 18 41.97 39.85 -11.55
C LEU A 18 40.64 40.55 -11.90
N CYS A 19 39.67 40.47 -10.97
CA CYS A 19 38.70 41.54 -10.73
C CYS A 19 38.55 41.81 -9.23
N MET A 20 39.47 42.59 -8.67
CA MET A 20 39.13 43.47 -7.55
C MET A 20 38.42 44.71 -8.13
N GLY A 21 37.38 45.21 -7.46
CA GLY A 21 36.96 46.60 -7.63
C GLY A 21 35.55 46.86 -8.18
N ALA A 22 34.51 46.36 -7.52
CA ALA A 22 33.21 47.05 -7.43
C ALA A 22 32.41 46.52 -6.23
N VAL A 23 32.67 47.04 -5.03
CA VAL A 23 31.85 46.73 -3.86
C VAL A 23 30.54 47.51 -3.96
N ALA A 24 29.50 46.87 -4.51
CA ALA A 24 28.12 47.28 -4.27
C ALA A 24 27.69 46.70 -2.92
N THR A 25 27.65 47.54 -1.87
CA THR A 25 27.07 47.19 -0.56
C THR A 25 25.55 47.10 -0.66
N ALA A 26 25.05 46.05 -1.31
CA ALA A 26 23.69 45.59 -1.09
C ALA A 26 23.58 45.19 0.39
N LYS A 27 22.78 45.92 1.16
CA LYS A 27 22.48 45.55 2.55
C LYS A 27 21.77 44.20 2.54
N ILE A 28 22.37 43.21 3.21
CA ILE A 28 21.68 41.97 3.56
C ILE A 28 20.72 42.32 4.71
N THR A 29 19.57 42.90 4.36
CA THR A 29 18.46 43.20 5.30
C THR A 29 17.10 42.80 4.76
N ASP A 30 17.03 42.12 3.61
CA ASP A 30 15.84 41.37 3.18
C ASP A 30 16.02 39.89 3.57
N ILE A 31 16.09 39.65 4.89
CA ILE A 31 15.74 38.34 5.42
C ILE A 31 14.26 38.17 5.06
N VAL A 32 13.95 37.22 4.16
CA VAL A 32 12.56 36.83 3.86
C VAL A 32 11.88 36.63 5.20
N PRO A 33 10.80 37.38 5.53
CA PRO A 33 10.17 37.25 6.83
C PRO A 33 9.72 35.79 6.97
N VAL A 34 10.34 35.08 7.92
CA VAL A 34 9.84 33.79 8.37
C VAL A 34 8.38 34.02 8.72
N ASP A 35 7.47 33.21 8.17
CA ASP A 35 6.07 33.30 8.54
C ASP A 35 5.97 32.99 10.04
N GLN A 36 5.86 34.05 10.84
CA GLN A 36 5.86 33.96 12.29
C GLN A 36 4.72 33.06 12.76
N LYS A 37 3.61 33.00 12.02
CA LYS A 37 2.49 32.10 12.30
C LYS A 37 2.90 30.64 12.11
N ALA A 38 3.60 30.31 11.03
CA ALA A 38 4.12 28.95 10.80
C ALA A 38 5.17 28.56 11.85
N PHE A 39 6.08 29.48 12.20
CA PHE A 39 7.06 29.27 13.26
C PHE A 39 6.40 29.04 14.63
N ASP A 40 5.43 29.86 15.00
CA ASP A 40 4.69 29.74 16.26
C ASP A 40 3.90 28.42 16.32
N ILE A 41 3.27 28.00 15.21
CA ILE A 41 2.60 26.69 15.11
C ILE A 41 3.59 25.54 15.35
N VAL A 42 4.75 25.54 14.69
CA VAL A 42 5.78 24.50 14.88
C VAL A 42 6.28 24.50 16.32
N LYS A 43 6.55 25.68 16.89
CA LYS A 43 6.99 25.82 18.29
C LYS A 43 5.94 25.27 19.26
N THR A 44 4.66 25.63 19.12
CA THR A 44 3.59 25.11 19.98
C THR A 44 3.43 23.60 19.84
N ARG A 45 3.55 23.03 18.63
CA ARG A 45 3.56 21.58 18.43
C ARG A 45 4.74 20.90 19.12
N MET A 46 5.94 21.48 19.07
CA MET A 46 7.11 20.98 19.79
C MET A 46 6.93 21.05 21.31
N GLU A 47 6.37 22.13 21.85
CA GLU A 47 6.09 22.28 23.29
C GLU A 47 5.01 21.28 23.78
N ASN A 48 4.09 20.87 22.89
CA ASN A 48 3.02 19.91 23.12
C ASN A 48 3.37 18.46 22.67
N SER A 49 4.63 18.17 22.35
CA SER A 49 5.06 16.86 21.85
C SER A 49 5.08 15.79 22.95
N VAL A 50 5.20 14.51 22.57
CA VAL A 50 5.33 13.38 23.51
C VAL A 50 6.59 13.54 24.37
N GLU A 51 7.69 14.00 23.77
CA GLU A 51 9.00 14.18 24.41
C GLU A 51 8.99 15.32 25.45
N LYS A 52 8.12 16.32 25.28
CA LYS A 52 7.96 17.43 26.22
C LYS A 52 6.94 17.17 27.32
N THR A 53 5.80 16.60 26.96
CA THR A 53 4.67 16.39 27.88
C THR A 53 4.80 15.09 28.67
N GLY A 54 5.51 14.09 28.13
CA GLY A 54 5.53 12.73 28.67
C GLY A 54 4.20 11.99 28.50
N ILE A 55 3.34 12.40 27.57
CA ILE A 55 2.02 11.80 27.31
C ILE A 55 1.90 11.43 25.83
N ALA A 56 1.81 10.14 25.52
CA ALA A 56 1.34 9.69 24.21
C ALA A 56 -0.19 9.55 24.23
N ILE A 57 -0.83 9.87 23.11
CA ILE A 57 -2.27 9.80 22.90
C ILE A 57 -2.46 9.14 21.54
N MET A 58 -3.29 8.11 21.53
CA MET A 58 -3.70 7.36 20.34
C MET A 58 -5.24 7.32 20.36
N PRO A 59 -5.94 7.72 19.29
CA PRO A 59 -5.44 8.32 18.04
C PRO A 59 -4.58 9.58 18.19
N ILE A 60 -3.66 9.77 17.25
CA ILE A 60 -2.64 10.83 17.27
C ILE A 60 -3.22 12.24 17.08
N ASP A 61 -2.36 13.26 17.19
CA ASP A 61 -2.75 14.64 16.86
C ASP A 61 -3.10 14.77 15.37
N GLN A 62 -4.08 15.61 15.07
CA GLN A 62 -4.70 15.78 13.74
C GLN A 62 -5.45 14.57 13.18
N ALA A 63 -5.73 13.51 13.97
CA ALA A 63 -6.52 12.38 13.50
C ALA A 63 -7.92 12.82 13.01
N LYS A 64 -8.35 12.22 11.91
CA LYS A 64 -9.63 12.49 11.22
C LYS A 64 -10.48 11.22 11.26
N PHE A 65 -11.77 11.33 11.53
CA PHE A 65 -12.65 10.16 11.69
C PHE A 65 -13.85 10.26 10.78
N LEU A 66 -14.32 9.12 10.27
CA LEU A 66 -15.70 9.01 9.81
C LEU A 66 -16.61 8.95 11.05
N LYS A 67 -17.73 9.67 11.05
CA LYS A 67 -18.72 9.60 12.13
C LYS A 67 -19.16 8.14 12.39
N GLY A 68 -19.03 7.68 13.63
CA GLY A 68 -19.33 6.30 14.02
C GLY A 68 -18.29 5.25 13.59
N GLN A 69 -17.13 5.64 13.07
CA GLN A 69 -15.96 4.75 12.96
C GLN A 69 -15.53 4.31 14.36
N ARG A 70 -15.22 3.03 14.51
CA ARG A 70 -14.73 2.43 15.76
C ARG A 70 -13.21 2.54 15.86
N PHE A 71 -12.70 2.71 17.07
CA PHE A 71 -11.27 2.74 17.36
C PHE A 71 -11.01 2.45 18.84
N ASP A 72 -9.79 2.03 19.15
CA ASP A 72 -9.31 1.95 20.52
C ASP A 72 -8.64 3.28 20.89
N PHE A 73 -9.02 3.83 22.02
CA PHE A 73 -8.40 5.00 22.60
C PHE A 73 -7.38 4.60 23.66
N GLU A 74 -6.14 5.09 23.56
CA GLU A 74 -5.10 4.85 24.55
C GLU A 74 -4.32 6.13 24.90
N VAL A 75 -4.06 6.29 26.21
CA VAL A 75 -3.14 7.28 26.75
C VAL A 75 -2.00 6.56 27.46
N GLU A 76 -0.76 6.74 26.98
CA GLU A 76 0.43 6.28 27.71
C GLU A 76 1.08 7.46 28.42
N VAL A 77 1.21 7.36 29.75
CA VAL A 77 1.95 8.33 30.56
C VAL A 77 3.35 7.78 30.81
N LEU A 78 4.37 8.48 30.31
CA LEU A 78 5.80 8.14 30.40
C LEU A 78 6.36 8.47 31.79
N ASP A 79 5.67 8.00 32.82
CA ASP A 79 5.94 8.16 34.24
C ASP A 79 5.29 6.99 34.98
N GLU A 80 6.10 6.12 35.60
CA GLU A 80 5.57 4.95 36.33
C GLU A 80 4.70 5.33 37.55
N THR A 81 4.81 6.58 38.01
CA THR A 81 4.05 7.12 39.14
C THR A 81 2.68 7.68 38.75
N ALA A 82 2.24 7.49 37.50
CA ALA A 82 0.94 7.93 37.03
C ALA A 82 -0.22 7.16 37.71
N GLU A 83 -0.97 7.87 38.54
CA GLU A 83 -2.09 7.32 39.31
C GLU A 83 -3.37 7.25 38.46
N SER A 84 -3.63 8.31 37.68
CA SER A 84 -4.87 8.52 36.93
C SER A 84 -4.70 9.52 35.79
N VAL A 85 -5.62 9.49 34.83
CA VAL A 85 -5.78 10.51 33.80
C VAL A 85 -7.19 11.09 33.83
N GLU A 86 -7.31 12.41 33.70
CA GLU A 86 -8.54 13.09 33.31
C GLU A 86 -8.48 13.33 31.80
N VAL A 87 -9.49 12.84 31.07
CA VAL A 87 -9.60 13.02 29.62
C VAL A 87 -10.91 13.73 29.32
N THR A 88 -10.82 14.83 28.57
CA THR A 88 -12.00 15.60 28.12
C THR A 88 -11.98 15.83 26.61
N LEU A 89 -13.15 15.80 25.99
CA LEU A 89 -13.38 16.09 24.58
C LEU A 89 -14.33 17.29 24.50
N ASN A 90 -13.86 18.42 23.96
CA ASN A 90 -14.57 19.70 23.96
C ASN A 90 -15.12 20.07 25.36
N GLY A 91 -14.33 19.79 26.42
CA GLY A 91 -14.66 20.07 27.82
C GLY A 91 -15.65 19.10 28.49
N LYS A 92 -16.17 18.09 27.79
CA LYS A 92 -16.97 16.99 28.38
C LYS A 92 -16.07 15.83 28.78
N SER A 93 -16.38 15.10 29.85
CA SER A 93 -15.53 13.98 30.26
C SER A 93 -15.61 12.81 29.28
N PHE A 94 -14.54 12.01 29.21
CA PHE A 94 -14.50 10.78 28.41
C PHE A 94 -15.72 9.87 28.67
N LYS A 95 -16.09 9.73 29.96
CA LYS A 95 -17.24 8.93 30.41
C LYS A 95 -18.57 9.46 29.87
N ASP A 96 -18.75 10.79 29.79
CA ASP A 96 -19.97 11.40 29.26
C ASP A 96 -20.12 11.20 27.74
N ILE A 97 -19.02 10.97 27.03
CA ILE A 97 -19.02 10.76 25.57
C ILE A 97 -19.14 9.28 25.22
N PHE A 98 -18.38 8.40 25.89
CA PHE A 98 -18.22 7.00 25.51
C PHE A 98 -18.89 6.01 26.48
N GLY A 99 -19.46 6.48 27.61
CA GLY A 99 -20.20 5.65 28.56
C GLY A 99 -19.36 4.73 29.47
N GLY A 100 -18.04 4.65 29.24
CA GLY A 100 -17.11 3.81 29.99
C GLY A 100 -15.98 4.61 30.67
N ASP A 101 -15.32 3.97 31.64
CA ASP A 101 -14.08 4.47 32.25
C ASP A 101 -12.86 3.85 31.55
N LEU A 102 -11.72 4.55 31.57
CA LEU A 102 -10.46 4.04 31.03
C LEU A 102 -9.88 2.94 31.91
N LYS A 103 -9.58 1.78 31.32
CA LYS A 103 -8.89 0.67 31.97
C LYS A 103 -7.41 1.02 32.11
N ARG A 104 -6.92 1.12 33.35
CA ARG A 104 -5.49 1.27 33.64
C ARG A 104 -4.77 -0.05 33.36
N ILE A 105 -3.71 -0.01 32.56
CA ILE A 105 -2.86 -1.14 32.20
C ILE A 105 -1.43 -0.85 32.69
N GLU A 106 -0.87 -1.76 33.50
CA GLU A 106 0.51 -1.67 33.97
C GLU A 106 1.44 -2.40 33.00
N ASN A 107 2.21 -1.64 32.22
CA ASN A 107 3.07 -2.19 31.18
C ASN A 107 4.56 -1.94 31.48
N ALA A 108 5.39 -2.94 31.19
CA ALA A 108 6.83 -2.76 31.04
C ALA A 108 7.14 -2.43 29.57
N THR A 109 7.93 -1.38 29.29
CA THR A 109 8.38 -1.14 27.92
C THR A 109 9.36 -2.22 27.46
N LYS A 110 9.46 -2.35 26.14
CA LYS A 110 10.54 -3.04 25.42
C LYS A 110 11.97 -2.62 25.85
N ASP A 111 12.13 -1.41 26.39
CA ASP A 111 13.41 -0.80 26.81
C ASP A 111 13.64 -0.83 28.34
N GLY A 112 12.79 -1.52 29.10
CA GLY A 112 12.90 -1.60 30.57
C GLY A 112 12.52 -0.33 31.34
N LYS A 113 12.16 0.76 30.65
CA LYS A 113 11.43 1.88 31.25
C LYS A 113 10.02 1.42 31.61
N LYS A 114 9.43 2.01 32.65
CA LYS A 114 8.04 1.76 33.03
C LYS A 114 7.17 2.98 32.70
N TYR A 115 5.94 2.69 32.32
CA TYR A 115 4.91 3.66 31.98
C TYR A 115 3.57 3.10 32.44
N VAL A 116 2.54 3.93 32.41
CA VAL A 116 1.17 3.50 32.70
C VAL A 116 0.31 3.82 31.49
N SER A 117 -0.45 2.84 31.03
CA SER A 117 -1.42 3.01 29.96
C SER A 117 -2.83 3.12 30.54
N PHE A 118 -3.69 3.86 29.85
CA PHE A 118 -5.13 3.99 30.12
C PHE A 118 -5.87 3.81 28.79
N ARG A 119 -6.52 2.66 28.60
CA ARG A 119 -7.16 2.26 27.34
C ARG A 119 -8.68 2.13 27.48
N ALA A 120 -9.41 2.46 26.41
CA ALA A 120 -10.78 2.01 26.17
C ALA A 120 -10.88 1.49 24.74
N GLU A 121 -11.41 0.28 24.58
CA GLU A 121 -11.50 -0.42 23.30
C GLU A 121 -12.83 -0.10 22.59
N ASN A 122 -12.82 -0.12 21.26
CA ASN A 122 -14.02 -0.07 20.41
C ASN A 122 -14.96 1.14 20.69
N VAL A 123 -14.38 2.31 20.96
CA VAL A 123 -15.13 3.57 21.10
C VAL A 123 -15.43 4.19 19.73
N SER A 124 -16.44 5.05 19.64
CA SER A 124 -16.78 5.76 18.40
C SER A 124 -17.41 7.13 18.66
N ILE A 125 -17.31 8.05 17.69
CA ILE A 125 -17.80 9.42 17.82
C ILE A 125 -18.89 9.67 16.77
N ALA A 126 -20.13 9.87 17.23
CA ALA A 126 -21.30 10.02 16.34
C ALA A 126 -21.50 11.44 15.77
N SER A 127 -20.93 12.47 16.42
CA SER A 127 -21.13 13.88 16.06
C SER A 127 -20.00 14.39 15.17
N VAL A 128 -20.35 15.00 14.04
CA VAL A 128 -19.45 15.71 13.12
C VAL A 128 -18.94 17.01 13.76
N GLY A 129 -17.69 17.36 13.49
CA GLY A 129 -17.05 18.60 13.93
C GLY A 129 -15.63 18.41 14.48
N ASP A 130 -14.99 19.52 14.84
CA ASP A 130 -13.66 19.52 15.47
C ASP A 130 -13.74 19.17 16.97
N ILE A 131 -12.70 18.52 17.47
CA ILE A 131 -12.59 18.06 18.85
C ILE A 131 -11.23 18.49 19.41
N GLU A 132 -11.24 19.41 20.39
CA GLU A 132 -10.11 19.55 21.30
C GLU A 132 -10.19 18.42 22.32
N LEU A 133 -9.22 17.50 22.29
CA LEU A 133 -9.02 16.52 23.33
C LEU A 133 -7.92 16.98 24.28
N VAL A 134 -8.21 16.99 25.57
CA VAL A 134 -7.26 17.38 26.62
C VAL A 134 -7.08 16.20 27.58
N VAL A 135 -5.83 15.77 27.75
CA VAL A 135 -5.40 14.79 28.75
C VAL A 135 -4.63 15.50 29.84
N LYS A 136 -5.01 15.27 31.10
CA LYS A 136 -4.19 15.57 32.27
C LYS A 136 -3.83 14.28 32.98
N ALA A 137 -2.55 14.03 33.18
CA ALA A 137 -2.05 12.89 33.94
C ALA A 137 -1.55 13.34 35.32
N LYS A 138 -2.08 12.72 36.38
CA LYS A 138 -1.60 12.96 37.74
C LYS A 138 -0.47 11.99 38.07
N THR A 139 0.72 12.52 38.32
CA THR A 139 1.94 11.75 38.66
C THR A 139 2.55 12.27 39.97
N ALA A 140 3.49 11.53 40.56
CA ALA A 140 4.21 11.99 41.76
C ALA A 140 5.10 13.23 41.49
N SER A 141 5.46 13.49 40.23
CA SER A 141 6.21 14.70 39.83
C SER A 141 5.32 15.93 39.57
N GLY A 142 4.00 15.76 39.59
CA GLY A 142 3.00 16.80 39.33
C GLY A 142 1.96 16.39 38.29
N GLU A 143 1.09 17.33 37.93
CA GLU A 143 0.17 17.19 36.80
C GLU A 143 0.91 17.47 35.49
N LYS A 144 0.78 16.55 34.52
CA LYS A 144 1.25 16.73 33.14
C LYS A 144 0.03 16.90 32.24
N THR A 145 0.08 17.80 31.28
CA THR A 145 -1.02 18.05 30.33
C THR A 145 -0.54 17.90 28.90
N ARG A 146 -1.38 17.30 28.04
CA ARG A 146 -1.22 17.34 26.58
C ARG A 146 -2.58 17.59 25.93
N LYS A 147 -2.56 18.34 24.83
CA LYS A 147 -3.75 18.57 23.98
C LYS A 147 -3.54 17.92 22.61
N VAL A 148 -4.60 17.47 21.98
CA VAL A 148 -4.60 17.11 20.55
C VAL A 148 -5.90 17.59 19.90
N MET A 149 -5.82 17.87 18.59
CA MET A 149 -6.98 18.22 17.79
C MET A 149 -7.38 17.05 16.90
N TRP A 150 -8.64 16.68 16.93
CA TRP A 150 -9.23 15.72 16.01
C TRP A 150 -10.34 16.38 15.19
N SER A 151 -10.73 15.76 14.07
CA SER A 151 -11.90 16.16 13.28
C SER A 151 -12.77 14.95 12.95
N VAL A 152 -14.09 15.10 13.01
CA VAL A 152 -15.05 14.05 12.63
C VAL A 152 -15.86 14.53 11.44
N VAL A 153 -15.86 13.76 10.36
CA VAL A 153 -16.56 14.07 9.10
C VAL A 153 -17.71 13.10 8.84
N GLY A 154 -18.67 13.54 8.02
CA GLY A 154 -19.85 12.75 7.66
C GLY A 154 -20.43 13.15 6.30
N ASP A 155 -19.62 13.75 5.44
CA ASP A 155 -20.01 14.23 4.12
C ASP A 155 -20.30 13.07 3.18
N VAL A 156 -21.21 13.29 2.22
CA VAL A 156 -21.61 12.31 1.21
C VAL A 156 -21.48 12.93 -0.18
N ALA A 157 -21.18 12.11 -1.19
CA ALA A 157 -21.16 12.56 -2.59
C ALA A 157 -22.58 12.77 -3.14
N ASP A 158 -22.75 13.74 -4.04
CA ASP A 158 -24.02 14.07 -4.69
C ASP A 158 -24.60 12.87 -5.45
N LYS A 159 -23.74 12.16 -6.21
CA LYS A 159 -24.02 10.82 -6.74
C LYS A 159 -23.23 9.83 -5.91
N LYS A 160 -23.93 8.93 -5.22
CA LYS A 160 -23.30 7.84 -4.45
C LYS A 160 -22.82 6.72 -5.37
N ALA A 161 -21.69 6.11 -5.00
CA ALA A 161 -21.23 4.87 -5.57
C ALA A 161 -21.95 3.68 -4.93
N LYS A 162 -22.27 2.67 -5.73
CA LYS A 162 -22.70 1.35 -5.26
C LYS A 162 -21.49 0.51 -4.89
N ASN A 163 -20.48 0.50 -5.76
CA ASN A 163 -19.26 -0.31 -5.62
C ASN A 163 -18.00 0.58 -5.65
N VAL A 164 -16.90 0.06 -5.12
CA VAL A 164 -15.58 0.71 -5.15
C VAL A 164 -14.54 -0.30 -5.59
N ILE A 165 -13.67 0.10 -6.52
CA ILE A 165 -12.46 -0.63 -6.89
C ILE A 165 -11.25 0.27 -6.62
N LEU A 166 -10.39 -0.14 -5.70
CA LEU A 166 -9.10 0.50 -5.42
C LEU A 166 -7.99 -0.31 -6.09
N PHE A 167 -7.39 0.26 -7.13
CA PHE A 167 -6.18 -0.27 -7.75
C PHE A 167 -4.95 0.34 -7.09
N VAL A 168 -4.04 -0.52 -6.61
CA VAL A 168 -2.75 -0.13 -6.04
C VAL A 168 -1.63 -0.65 -6.95
N GLY A 169 -0.81 0.23 -7.52
CA GLY A 169 0.48 -0.15 -8.07
C GLY A 169 1.54 0.04 -6.99
N ASP A 170 1.92 -1.02 -6.28
CA ASP A 170 2.95 -0.97 -5.22
C ASP A 170 4.22 -0.32 -5.81
N GLY A 171 4.70 0.77 -5.21
CA GLY A 171 5.85 1.52 -5.71
C GLY A 171 5.71 2.20 -7.09
N MET A 172 4.51 2.28 -7.69
CA MET A 172 4.31 2.82 -9.04
C MET A 172 4.46 4.36 -9.09
N SER A 173 5.70 4.84 -9.03
CA SER A 173 6.03 6.26 -9.15
C SER A 173 5.62 6.85 -10.51
N LEU A 174 5.58 8.18 -10.59
CA LEU A 174 5.18 8.90 -11.81
C LEU A 174 6.02 8.50 -13.03
N GLN A 175 7.30 8.24 -12.83
CA GLN A 175 8.27 7.85 -13.86
C GLN A 175 8.09 6.39 -14.28
N ALA A 176 7.72 5.50 -13.35
CA ALA A 176 7.31 4.14 -13.69
C ALA A 176 6.06 4.17 -14.59
N LYS A 177 5.02 4.91 -14.19
CA LYS A 177 3.81 5.13 -15.02
C LYS A 177 4.15 5.75 -16.39
N GLN A 178 5.07 6.73 -16.43
CA GLN A 178 5.51 7.33 -17.70
C GLN A 178 6.18 6.30 -18.61
N ALA A 179 7.04 5.43 -18.07
CA ALA A 179 7.66 4.35 -18.83
C ALA A 179 6.61 3.34 -19.33
N ALA A 180 5.62 2.96 -18.51
CA ALA A 180 4.49 2.11 -18.94
C ALA A 180 3.72 2.71 -20.13
N ARG A 181 3.45 4.03 -20.13
CA ARG A 181 2.85 4.70 -21.30
C ARG A 181 3.75 4.64 -22.53
N ILE A 182 5.05 4.86 -22.38
CA ILE A 182 6.01 4.81 -23.50
C ILE A 182 6.06 3.40 -24.10
N LEU A 183 6.13 2.36 -23.27
CA LEU A 183 6.23 0.97 -23.69
C LEU A 183 4.90 0.47 -24.30
N SER A 184 3.78 0.69 -23.62
CA SER A 184 2.46 0.19 -24.05
C SER A 184 1.83 0.97 -25.20
N LYS A 185 2.00 2.30 -25.24
CA LYS A 185 1.30 3.15 -26.23
C LYS A 185 2.23 3.70 -27.30
N GLY A 186 3.55 3.59 -27.15
CA GLY A 186 4.52 4.18 -28.07
C GLY A 186 4.52 5.72 -28.11
N ILE A 187 5.48 6.28 -28.85
CA ILE A 187 5.64 7.72 -29.02
C ILE A 187 6.09 8.06 -30.44
N TYR A 188 5.40 8.99 -31.09
CA TYR A 188 5.68 9.46 -32.44
C TYR A 188 5.59 10.99 -32.52
N GLU A 189 6.57 11.63 -33.15
CA GLU A 189 6.70 13.11 -33.23
C GLU A 189 6.53 13.85 -31.88
N GLY A 190 6.91 13.20 -30.77
CA GLY A 190 6.78 13.75 -29.41
C GLY A 190 5.39 13.64 -28.80
N ARG A 191 4.46 12.92 -29.44
CA ARG A 191 3.12 12.60 -28.93
C ARG A 191 3.03 11.12 -28.61
N TYR A 192 2.43 10.79 -27.46
CA TYR A 192 2.01 9.42 -27.18
C TYR A 192 0.84 9.05 -28.12
N ASN A 193 0.80 7.82 -28.63
CA ASN A 193 -0.30 7.42 -29.53
C ASN A 193 -1.63 7.29 -28.77
N ASN A 194 -1.58 6.98 -27.47
CA ASN A 194 -2.72 7.01 -26.56
C ASN A 194 -2.27 7.27 -25.10
N LEU A 195 -3.22 7.43 -24.19
CA LEU A 195 -3.00 7.40 -22.74
C LEU A 195 -3.11 5.97 -22.21
N LEU A 196 -2.61 5.75 -20.99
CA LEU A 196 -2.98 4.59 -20.19
C LEU A 196 -4.48 4.66 -19.78
N ALA A 197 -5.10 3.51 -19.51
CA ALA A 197 -6.47 3.45 -19.02
C ALA A 197 -6.63 4.16 -17.67
N MET A 198 -5.66 4.06 -16.76
CA MET A 198 -5.65 4.84 -15.51
C MET A 198 -5.54 6.36 -15.75
N GLU A 199 -4.79 6.79 -16.78
CA GLU A 199 -4.57 8.21 -17.10
C GLU A 199 -5.74 8.87 -17.83
N SER A 200 -6.71 8.08 -18.28
CA SER A 200 -7.97 8.55 -18.88
C SER A 200 -9.14 8.52 -17.87
N LEU A 201 -8.83 8.56 -16.56
CA LEU A 201 -9.78 8.88 -15.49
C LEU A 201 -9.88 10.42 -15.34
N PRO A 202 -11.07 10.97 -15.02
CA PRO A 202 -11.31 12.41 -15.10
C PRO A 202 -10.72 13.25 -13.95
N ASP A 203 -10.54 12.67 -12.76
CA ASP A 203 -10.07 13.37 -11.55
C ASP A 203 -8.69 12.86 -11.12
N ALA A 204 -7.86 13.74 -10.55
CA ALA A 204 -6.54 13.39 -10.04
C ALA A 204 -6.03 14.37 -8.97
N ALA A 205 -5.26 13.85 -8.02
CA ALA A 205 -4.55 14.62 -7.00
C ALA A 205 -3.13 14.11 -6.78
N ILE A 206 -2.27 14.99 -6.28
CA ILE A 206 -0.96 14.66 -5.70
C ILE A 206 -1.19 14.20 -4.25
N VAL A 207 -0.49 13.15 -3.81
CA VAL A 207 -0.70 12.50 -2.52
C VAL A 207 0.61 12.32 -1.75
N SER A 208 0.68 12.88 -0.54
CA SER A 208 1.79 12.65 0.39
C SER A 208 1.56 11.40 1.24
N THR A 209 2.58 10.54 1.32
CA THR A 209 2.46 9.15 1.79
C THR A 209 3.06 8.88 3.17
N SER A 210 3.81 9.82 3.76
CA SER A 210 4.59 9.61 4.99
C SER A 210 3.79 9.03 6.16
N GLY A 211 4.45 8.18 6.96
CA GLY A 211 3.95 7.75 8.27
C GLY A 211 4.07 8.86 9.33
N TYR A 212 3.76 8.53 10.59
CA TYR A 212 4.02 9.44 11.72
C TYR A 212 5.36 9.19 12.42
N ASP A 213 6.08 8.11 12.09
CA ASP A 213 7.44 7.79 12.53
C ASP A 213 8.51 8.11 11.48
N SER A 214 8.16 8.07 10.19
CA SER A 214 9.10 8.16 9.06
C SER A 214 8.52 8.97 7.89
N ILE A 215 9.39 9.78 7.28
CA ILE A 215 9.08 10.51 6.04
C ILE A 215 8.95 9.57 4.83
N VAL A 216 9.71 8.47 4.80
CA VAL A 216 9.55 7.38 3.82
C VAL A 216 8.66 6.31 4.44
N THR A 217 7.53 6.04 3.80
CA THR A 217 6.56 5.00 4.22
C THR A 217 7.03 3.62 3.74
N ASP A 218 6.53 2.55 4.36
CA ASP A 218 6.48 1.24 3.70
C ASP A 218 5.03 0.91 3.29
N SER A 219 4.85 -0.15 2.50
CA SER A 219 3.53 -0.57 2.00
C SER A 219 2.51 -0.81 3.11
N ALA A 220 2.95 -1.18 4.32
CA ALA A 220 2.06 -1.45 5.44
C ALA A 220 1.33 -0.19 5.91
N ASN A 221 2.06 0.87 6.25
CA ASN A 221 1.45 2.06 6.84
C ASN A 221 0.80 3.00 5.82
N SER A 222 1.19 2.94 4.54
CA SER A 222 0.47 3.60 3.45
C SER A 222 -0.84 2.88 3.13
N ALA A 223 -0.84 1.56 2.96
CA ALA A 223 -2.07 0.80 2.73
C ALA A 223 -3.00 0.82 3.95
N SER A 224 -2.46 0.88 5.17
CA SER A 224 -3.24 1.14 6.39
C SER A 224 -3.97 2.49 6.32
N ALA A 225 -3.31 3.55 5.84
CA ALA A 225 -3.96 4.85 5.68
C ALA A 225 -5.10 4.83 4.65
N TYR A 226 -4.96 4.07 3.55
CA TYR A 226 -6.04 3.87 2.57
C TYR A 226 -7.25 3.12 3.13
N ASN A 227 -7.02 2.13 3.99
CA ASN A 227 -8.07 1.27 4.52
C ASN A 227 -8.62 1.73 5.89
N THR A 228 -8.04 2.73 6.55
CA THR A 228 -8.53 3.23 7.87
C THR A 228 -8.76 4.73 7.91
N GLY A 229 -8.12 5.52 7.05
CA GLY A 229 -8.11 6.99 7.14
C GLY A 229 -7.13 7.53 8.19
N HIS A 230 -6.29 6.69 8.79
CA HIS A 230 -5.34 7.08 9.83
C HIS A 230 -3.91 6.74 9.46
N LYS A 231 -2.98 7.64 9.81
CA LYS A 231 -1.54 7.41 9.67
C LYS A 231 -1.10 6.33 10.66
N SER A 232 -0.22 5.44 10.21
CA SER A 232 0.47 4.46 11.06
C SER A 232 2.00 4.54 10.91
N VAL A 233 2.72 3.69 11.64
CA VAL A 233 4.18 3.57 11.62
C VAL A 233 4.66 2.46 10.69
N VAL A 234 5.91 2.54 10.23
CA VAL A 234 6.51 1.54 9.34
C VAL A 234 6.34 0.11 9.90
N ASN A 235 5.87 -0.81 9.05
CA ASN A 235 5.39 -2.18 9.30
C ASN A 235 3.98 -2.36 9.90
N ALA A 236 3.30 -1.32 10.40
CA ALA A 236 2.02 -1.47 11.10
C ALA A 236 0.81 -1.31 10.17
N MET A 237 -0.26 -2.05 10.48
CA MET A 237 -1.53 -2.08 9.74
C MET A 237 -2.69 -2.11 10.72
N GLY A 238 -3.72 -1.28 10.49
CA GLY A 238 -4.94 -1.26 11.29
C GLY A 238 -4.78 -0.79 12.74
N VAL A 239 -3.61 -0.25 13.11
CA VAL A 239 -3.26 0.08 14.50
C VAL A 239 -2.39 1.34 14.65
N TYR A 240 -2.33 1.88 15.86
CA TYR A 240 -1.30 2.82 16.32
C TYR A 240 -0.27 2.08 17.19
N GLU A 241 1.02 2.34 16.96
CA GLU A 241 2.09 1.80 17.80
C GLU A 241 2.01 2.30 19.25
N ASN A 242 1.82 1.35 20.18
CA ASN A 242 2.03 1.53 21.61
C ASN A 242 3.45 1.04 22.01
N ARG A 243 3.77 1.05 23.31
CA ARG A 243 5.10 0.68 23.83
C ARG A 243 5.19 -0.76 24.34
N THR A 244 4.22 -1.62 24.03
CA THR A 244 4.25 -3.03 24.41
C THR A 244 5.16 -3.87 23.51
N PRO A 245 5.62 -5.05 23.97
CA PRO A 245 6.36 -5.98 23.11
C PRO A 245 5.48 -6.83 22.19
N ASP A 246 4.19 -6.98 22.50
CA ASP A 246 3.24 -7.79 21.74
C ASP A 246 2.83 -7.04 20.47
N THR A 247 2.84 -7.72 19.33
CA THR A 247 2.51 -7.11 18.04
C THR A 247 1.00 -6.98 17.80
N LEU A 248 0.17 -7.59 18.66
CA LEU A 248 -1.28 -7.66 18.53
C LEU A 248 -2.05 -6.87 19.61
N ASP A 249 -1.36 -6.20 20.53
CA ASP A 249 -1.95 -5.37 21.61
C ASP A 249 -2.07 -3.87 21.25
N ASP A 250 -1.47 -3.43 20.14
CA ASP A 250 -1.54 -2.04 19.67
C ASP A 250 -3.01 -1.57 19.46
N PRO A 251 -3.37 -0.34 19.90
CA PRO A 251 -4.69 0.26 19.69
C PRO A 251 -5.18 0.18 18.25
N LYS A 252 -6.31 -0.49 18.05
CA LYS A 252 -6.88 -0.74 16.73
C LYS A 252 -7.66 0.46 16.21
N VAL A 253 -7.75 0.58 14.89
CA VAL A 253 -8.66 1.51 14.24
C VAL A 253 -9.36 0.82 13.08
N GLU A 254 -10.69 0.98 13.04
CA GLU A 254 -11.56 0.19 12.18
C GLU A 254 -11.31 0.47 10.69
N THR A 255 -11.22 -0.63 9.95
CA THR A 255 -10.93 -0.71 8.52
C THR A 255 -12.20 -0.54 7.65
N ILE A 256 -12.01 -0.24 6.36
CA ILE A 256 -13.08 -0.20 5.35
C ILE A 256 -13.89 -1.51 5.36
N SER A 257 -13.22 -2.67 5.45
CA SER A 257 -13.87 -3.97 5.35
C SER A 257 -14.86 -4.21 6.48
N GLU A 258 -14.48 -3.92 7.72
CA GLU A 258 -15.33 -3.98 8.91
C GLU A 258 -16.51 -2.99 8.80
N ILE A 259 -16.23 -1.73 8.45
CA ILE A 259 -17.24 -0.67 8.33
C ILE A 259 -18.31 -1.08 7.31
N ILE A 260 -17.93 -1.45 6.09
CA ILE A 260 -18.92 -1.72 5.03
C ILE A 260 -19.68 -3.03 5.26
N LYS A 261 -19.09 -4.01 5.95
CA LYS A 261 -19.81 -5.22 6.36
C LYS A 261 -20.86 -4.90 7.42
N ARG A 262 -20.53 -4.28 8.55
CA ARG A 262 -21.51 -4.02 9.63
C ARG A 262 -22.56 -2.95 9.28
N THR A 263 -22.23 -1.99 8.41
CA THR A 263 -23.14 -0.87 8.07
C THR A 263 -24.03 -1.16 6.86
N ARG A 264 -23.53 -1.90 5.87
CA ARG A 264 -24.21 -2.13 4.58
C ARG A 264 -24.27 -3.59 4.14
N GLY A 265 -23.58 -4.52 4.78
CA GLY A 265 -23.50 -5.91 4.32
C GLY A 265 -22.91 -6.03 2.92
N MET A 266 -21.91 -5.20 2.60
CA MET A 266 -21.20 -5.23 1.31
C MET A 266 -20.17 -6.37 1.27
N SER A 267 -19.90 -6.86 0.05
CA SER A 267 -18.85 -7.85 -0.16
C SER A 267 -17.47 -7.18 -0.24
N VAL A 268 -16.44 -7.90 0.19
CA VAL A 268 -15.04 -7.45 0.20
C VAL A 268 -14.24 -8.39 -0.70
N GLY A 269 -13.41 -7.85 -1.59
CA GLY A 269 -12.51 -8.62 -2.43
C GLY A 269 -11.07 -8.13 -2.31
N ILE A 270 -10.13 -9.07 -2.33
CA ILE A 270 -8.68 -8.85 -2.35
C ILE A 270 -8.11 -9.59 -3.56
N VAL A 271 -7.43 -8.86 -4.44
CA VAL A 271 -6.71 -9.40 -5.60
C VAL A 271 -5.30 -8.83 -5.61
N THR A 272 -4.28 -9.66 -5.82
CA THR A 272 -2.88 -9.18 -5.88
C THR A 272 -1.96 -10.12 -6.65
N THR A 273 -0.86 -9.59 -7.22
CA THR A 273 0.29 -10.40 -7.65
C THR A 273 1.30 -10.70 -6.52
N SER A 274 1.12 -10.15 -5.30
CA SER A 274 1.93 -10.47 -4.12
C SER A 274 1.45 -11.75 -3.41
N SER A 275 1.98 -11.99 -2.19
CA SER A 275 1.37 -12.94 -1.27
C SER A 275 0.10 -12.27 -0.74
N VAL A 276 -1.04 -12.94 -0.68
CA VAL A 276 -2.27 -12.29 -0.16
C VAL A 276 -2.15 -11.82 1.30
N THR A 277 -1.09 -12.26 2.01
CA THR A 277 -0.68 -11.85 3.36
C THR A 277 0.40 -10.76 3.41
N ASP A 278 0.86 -10.25 2.26
CA ASP A 278 1.76 -9.09 2.23
C ASP A 278 1.00 -7.82 2.63
N ALA A 279 1.73 -6.72 2.85
CA ALA A 279 1.18 -5.52 3.50
C ALA A 279 -0.08 -4.93 2.84
N THR A 280 -0.05 -4.63 1.54
CA THR A 280 -1.18 -3.98 0.85
C THR A 280 -2.48 -4.80 0.90
N PRO A 281 -2.50 -6.12 0.60
CA PRO A 281 -3.69 -6.93 0.76
C PRO A 281 -4.05 -7.16 2.24
N ALA A 282 -3.07 -7.37 3.13
CA ALA A 282 -3.33 -7.55 4.55
C ALA A 282 -4.01 -6.31 5.17
N ALA A 283 -3.58 -5.10 4.82
CA ALA A 283 -4.10 -3.85 5.38
C ALA A 283 -5.61 -3.60 5.11
N VAL A 284 -6.26 -4.39 4.25
CA VAL A 284 -7.72 -4.38 4.06
C VAL A 284 -8.47 -4.84 5.33
N THR A 285 -7.85 -5.70 6.15
CA THR A 285 -8.49 -6.27 7.36
C THR A 285 -7.58 -6.38 8.59
N ALA A 286 -6.25 -6.34 8.43
CA ALA A 286 -5.32 -6.75 9.48
C ALA A 286 -5.08 -5.67 10.53
N HIS A 287 -5.04 -6.09 11.80
CA HIS A 287 -4.62 -5.28 12.94
C HIS A 287 -3.34 -5.87 13.55
N THR A 288 -2.17 -5.34 13.18
CA THR A 288 -0.88 -5.76 13.76
C THR A 288 0.18 -4.66 13.63
N ARG A 289 1.06 -4.58 14.63
CA ARG A 289 2.30 -3.80 14.60
C ARG A 289 3.26 -4.23 13.48
N ARG A 290 3.14 -5.45 12.93
CA ARG A 290 4.12 -6.07 12.02
C ARG A 290 3.48 -6.80 10.83
N ARG A 291 3.72 -6.30 9.62
CA ARG A 291 3.53 -7.01 8.33
C ARG A 291 4.26 -8.36 8.19
N GLY A 292 5.13 -8.69 9.15
CA GLY A 292 5.79 -10.00 9.26
C GLY A 292 4.93 -11.09 9.88
N ASP A 293 3.81 -10.76 10.53
CA ASP A 293 2.92 -11.70 11.23
C ASP A 293 1.96 -12.43 10.26
N GLN A 294 2.48 -12.86 9.11
CA GLN A 294 1.71 -13.35 7.98
C GLN A 294 0.98 -14.69 8.24
N ASP A 295 1.45 -15.48 9.21
CA ASP A 295 0.74 -16.67 9.69
C ASP A 295 -0.47 -16.34 10.58
N TYR A 296 -0.41 -15.23 11.33
CA TYR A 296 -1.58 -14.66 12.00
C TYR A 296 -2.55 -14.06 10.95
N ILE A 297 -2.07 -13.17 10.08
CA ILE A 297 -2.89 -12.50 9.04
C ILE A 297 -3.66 -13.51 8.17
N ALA A 298 -2.99 -14.59 7.73
CA ALA A 298 -3.63 -15.63 6.92
C ALA A 298 -4.86 -16.25 7.60
N HIS A 299 -4.77 -16.50 8.91
CA HIS A 299 -5.83 -17.08 9.72
C HIS A 299 -6.89 -16.02 10.08
N ASP A 300 -6.46 -14.81 10.42
CA ASP A 300 -7.33 -13.68 10.76
C ASP A 300 -8.34 -13.34 9.66
N PHE A 301 -7.96 -13.47 8.38
CA PHE A 301 -8.87 -13.32 7.23
C PHE A 301 -10.17 -14.13 7.32
N ILE A 302 -10.25 -15.20 8.11
CA ILE A 302 -11.48 -15.99 8.25
C ILE A 302 -12.54 -15.32 9.15
N ALA A 303 -12.19 -14.32 9.96
CA ALA A 303 -13.07 -13.77 11.00
C ALA A 303 -14.30 -13.05 10.41
N ASP A 304 -15.51 -13.46 10.84
CA ASP A 304 -16.76 -13.11 10.16
C ASP A 304 -17.03 -11.59 10.00
N HIS A 305 -16.51 -10.76 10.92
CA HIS A 305 -16.69 -9.29 10.88
C HIS A 305 -15.96 -8.55 9.74
N HIS A 306 -14.88 -9.10 9.18
CA HIS A 306 -14.14 -8.51 8.05
C HIS A 306 -13.87 -9.46 6.87
N ARG A 307 -14.10 -10.79 7.03
CA ARG A 307 -13.73 -11.83 6.05
C ARG A 307 -14.01 -11.46 4.59
N PRO A 308 -12.97 -11.33 3.73
CA PRO A 308 -13.13 -11.09 2.30
C PRO A 308 -13.82 -12.25 1.60
N ASP A 309 -14.87 -11.95 0.84
CA ASP A 309 -15.65 -12.87 0.01
C ASP A 309 -14.81 -13.49 -1.13
N VAL A 310 -13.77 -12.77 -1.58
CA VAL A 310 -12.80 -13.23 -2.57
C VAL A 310 -11.38 -12.85 -2.14
N ILE A 311 -10.45 -13.80 -2.18
CA ILE A 311 -9.03 -13.61 -1.93
C ILE A 311 -8.26 -14.31 -3.07
N LEU A 312 -7.58 -13.56 -3.94
CA LEU A 312 -6.82 -14.08 -5.09
C LEU A 312 -5.40 -13.53 -5.10
N GLY A 313 -4.41 -14.41 -5.19
CA GLY A 313 -3.01 -14.04 -5.36
C GLY A 313 -2.08 -15.20 -5.08
N GLY A 314 -0.87 -14.91 -4.60
CA GLY A 314 0.07 -15.93 -4.11
C GLY A 314 -0.03 -16.16 -2.60
N GLY A 315 0.92 -16.93 -2.03
CA GLY A 315 1.14 -17.00 -0.59
C GLY A 315 0.76 -18.30 0.11
N ILE A 316 0.53 -19.40 -0.63
CA ILE A 316 0.03 -20.67 -0.05
C ILE A 316 0.85 -21.19 1.14
N ARG A 317 2.15 -20.83 1.23
CA ARG A 317 3.02 -21.16 2.36
C ARG A 317 2.51 -20.70 3.74
N TYR A 318 1.62 -19.71 3.82
CA TYR A 318 1.05 -19.22 5.08
C TYR A 318 -0.29 -19.85 5.46
N PHE A 319 -0.89 -20.65 4.57
CA PHE A 319 -2.21 -21.24 4.76
C PHE A 319 -2.18 -22.74 5.05
N VAL A 320 -1.04 -23.40 4.82
CA VAL A 320 -0.86 -24.86 5.01
C VAL A 320 -0.12 -25.20 6.31
N PRO A 321 -0.43 -26.33 6.98
CA PRO A 321 0.19 -26.71 8.25
C PRO A 321 1.72 -26.71 8.21
N LYS A 322 2.37 -26.42 9.33
CA LYS A 322 3.83 -26.43 9.48
C LYS A 322 4.48 -27.76 9.07
N ALA A 323 3.82 -28.89 9.30
CA ALA A 323 4.30 -30.20 8.85
C ALA A 323 4.34 -30.36 7.32
N GLN A 324 3.62 -29.52 6.55
CA GLN A 324 3.63 -29.56 5.09
C GLN A 324 4.89 -28.89 4.52
N ALA A 325 5.53 -29.57 3.56
CA ALA A 325 6.71 -29.08 2.88
C ALA A 325 6.46 -27.70 2.22
N GLY A 326 7.35 -26.74 2.48
CA GLY A 326 7.24 -25.37 1.99
C GLY A 326 6.45 -24.41 2.89
N SER A 327 5.80 -24.89 3.96
CA SER A 327 5.08 -24.03 4.91
C SER A 327 5.98 -23.00 5.59
N LYS A 328 5.36 -21.88 5.98
CA LYS A 328 5.88 -20.82 6.85
C LYS A 328 5.02 -20.60 8.10
N ARG A 329 3.96 -21.39 8.30
CA ARG A 329 3.18 -21.37 9.55
C ARG A 329 4.03 -21.84 10.74
N LYS A 330 3.75 -21.31 11.92
CA LYS A 330 4.38 -21.73 13.19
C LYS A 330 3.61 -22.85 13.91
N ASP A 331 2.38 -23.11 13.48
CA ASP A 331 1.40 -24.07 13.99
C ASP A 331 0.99 -25.13 12.93
N GLU A 332 0.15 -26.08 13.32
CA GLU A 332 -0.38 -27.13 12.43
C GLU A 332 -1.78 -26.80 11.85
N THR A 333 -2.18 -25.53 11.84
CA THR A 333 -3.49 -25.11 11.33
C THR A 333 -3.52 -25.18 9.79
N ASP A 334 -4.55 -25.83 9.25
CA ASP A 334 -4.85 -25.84 7.82
C ASP A 334 -5.95 -24.79 7.53
N VAL A 335 -5.51 -23.56 7.25
CA VAL A 335 -6.40 -22.43 7.03
C VAL A 335 -7.23 -22.62 5.76
N ILE A 336 -6.73 -23.38 4.76
CA ILE A 336 -7.49 -23.71 3.56
C ILE A 336 -8.72 -24.55 3.94
N LYS A 337 -8.55 -25.55 4.81
CA LYS A 337 -9.68 -26.38 5.30
C LYS A 337 -10.69 -25.58 6.11
N GLU A 338 -10.25 -24.57 6.85
CA GLU A 338 -11.15 -23.69 7.59
C GLU A 338 -11.97 -22.80 6.63
N PHE A 339 -11.36 -22.24 5.58
CA PHE A 339 -12.07 -21.53 4.52
C PHE A 339 -13.08 -22.43 3.79
N GLU A 340 -12.70 -23.66 3.42
CA GLU A 340 -13.62 -24.65 2.84
C GLU A 340 -14.80 -24.95 3.78
N ALA A 341 -14.56 -25.05 5.09
CA ALA A 341 -15.61 -25.23 6.10
C ALA A 341 -16.56 -24.03 6.22
N LYS A 342 -16.07 -22.81 5.94
CA LYS A 342 -16.89 -21.58 5.75
C LYS A 342 -17.52 -21.49 4.34
N GLY A 343 -17.43 -22.53 3.51
CA GLY A 343 -18.10 -22.64 2.21
C GLY A 343 -17.31 -22.13 1.01
N TYR A 344 -16.03 -21.78 1.17
CA TYR A 344 -15.19 -21.30 0.08
C TYR A 344 -14.87 -22.42 -0.90
N THR A 345 -14.71 -22.04 -2.16
CA THR A 345 -13.98 -22.86 -3.13
C THR A 345 -12.50 -22.51 -3.01
N PHE A 346 -11.62 -23.51 -2.94
CA PHE A 346 -10.17 -23.32 -3.06
C PHE A 346 -9.73 -23.51 -4.52
N ALA A 347 -8.76 -22.71 -4.97
CA ALA A 347 -8.09 -22.86 -6.26
C ALA A 347 -6.57 -22.64 -6.14
N GLY A 348 -5.77 -23.60 -6.60
CA GLY A 348 -4.31 -23.52 -6.61
C GLY A 348 -3.68 -23.08 -7.94
N ASN A 349 -4.49 -22.92 -9.00
CA ASN A 349 -4.04 -22.56 -10.35
C ASN A 349 -5.16 -21.85 -11.17
N ARG A 350 -4.80 -21.30 -12.34
CA ARG A 350 -5.70 -20.61 -13.28
C ARG A 350 -6.85 -21.52 -13.71
N ALA A 351 -6.58 -22.79 -14.04
CA ALA A 351 -7.61 -23.73 -14.47
C ALA A 351 -8.70 -23.95 -13.39
N GLU A 352 -8.30 -24.15 -12.13
CA GLU A 352 -9.21 -24.28 -10.97
C GLU A 352 -9.96 -22.98 -10.69
N MET A 353 -9.30 -21.82 -10.77
CA MET A 353 -9.95 -20.52 -10.62
C MET A 353 -11.05 -20.31 -11.68
N ASN A 354 -10.78 -20.66 -12.93
CA ASN A 354 -11.74 -20.57 -14.01
C ASN A 354 -12.90 -21.56 -13.86
N ALA A 355 -12.65 -22.75 -13.30
CA ALA A 355 -13.67 -23.77 -13.03
C ALA A 355 -14.52 -23.50 -11.77
N ALA A 356 -14.04 -22.71 -10.81
CA ALA A 356 -14.76 -22.38 -9.58
C ALA A 356 -16.10 -21.68 -9.87
N SER A 357 -17.15 -21.97 -9.10
CA SER A 357 -18.43 -21.28 -9.28
C SER A 357 -18.35 -19.81 -8.87
N ASN A 358 -19.00 -18.94 -9.64
CA ASN A 358 -19.15 -17.53 -9.28
C ASN A 358 -20.21 -17.32 -8.17
N ASP A 359 -20.93 -18.35 -7.72
CA ASP A 359 -21.98 -18.29 -6.66
C ASP A 359 -21.45 -18.62 -5.25
N LYS A 360 -20.14 -18.81 -5.11
CA LYS A 360 -19.47 -19.11 -3.85
C LYS A 360 -18.31 -18.14 -3.61
N PRO A 361 -17.95 -17.89 -2.34
CA PRO A 361 -16.70 -17.20 -2.04
C PRO A 361 -15.49 -18.07 -2.45
N LEU A 362 -14.35 -17.43 -2.71
CA LEU A 362 -13.20 -18.03 -3.40
C LEU A 362 -11.87 -17.65 -2.74
N LEU A 363 -11.06 -18.67 -2.44
CA LEU A 363 -9.66 -18.53 -2.02
C LEU A 363 -8.76 -19.10 -3.13
N GLY A 364 -8.07 -18.22 -3.86
CA GLY A 364 -7.11 -18.55 -4.91
C GLY A 364 -5.68 -18.27 -4.48
N LEU A 365 -4.84 -19.31 -4.38
CA LEU A 365 -3.44 -19.20 -3.92
C LEU A 365 -2.51 -19.86 -4.95
N PHE A 366 -2.04 -19.05 -5.90
CA PHE A 366 -1.43 -19.48 -7.16
C PHE A 366 0.10 -19.62 -7.15
N ALA A 367 0.75 -19.21 -6.05
CA ALA A 367 2.20 -19.24 -5.90
C ALA A 367 2.62 -19.51 -4.46
N SER A 368 3.84 -20.02 -4.26
CA SER A 368 4.40 -20.28 -2.92
C SER A 368 4.46 -19.00 -2.05
N ASN A 369 4.85 -17.88 -2.65
CA ASN A 369 4.91 -16.55 -2.04
C ASN A 369 4.22 -15.55 -3.00
N HIS A 370 4.81 -14.40 -3.31
CA HIS A 370 4.41 -13.59 -4.47
C HIS A 370 4.32 -14.44 -5.74
N MET A 371 3.42 -14.04 -6.64
CA MET A 371 3.32 -14.56 -8.00
C MET A 371 4.54 -14.12 -8.81
N ASP A 372 4.84 -14.84 -9.88
CA ASP A 372 5.89 -14.43 -10.82
C ASP A 372 5.41 -13.21 -11.65
N VAL A 373 6.33 -12.49 -12.28
CA VAL A 373 6.02 -11.27 -13.07
C VAL A 373 5.32 -11.59 -14.39
N TYR A 374 4.56 -10.65 -14.95
CA TYR A 374 3.84 -10.83 -16.22
C TYR A 374 4.75 -11.34 -17.34
N ILE A 375 5.92 -10.72 -17.52
CA ILE A 375 6.85 -11.08 -18.59
C ILE A 375 7.43 -12.49 -18.46
N ASP A 376 7.60 -13.03 -17.24
CA ASP A 376 8.13 -14.38 -17.02
C ASP A 376 7.03 -15.47 -17.00
N ARG A 377 5.74 -15.07 -16.96
CA ARG A 377 4.55 -15.94 -17.03
C ARG A 377 3.96 -16.05 -18.43
N GLU A 378 3.70 -14.91 -19.07
CA GLU A 378 2.88 -14.82 -20.30
C GLU A 378 3.73 -14.51 -21.55
N HIS A 379 4.74 -13.64 -21.44
CA HIS A 379 5.48 -13.10 -22.61
C HIS A 379 6.72 -13.92 -23.00
N ILE A 380 7.58 -14.23 -22.03
CA ILE A 380 8.80 -15.03 -22.17
C ILE A 380 8.78 -16.13 -21.09
N PRO A 381 7.89 -17.13 -21.18
CA PRO A 381 7.64 -18.07 -20.09
C PRO A 381 8.90 -18.84 -19.65
N ASN A 382 9.27 -18.72 -18.37
CA ASN A 382 10.53 -19.26 -17.85
C ASN A 382 10.35 -20.21 -16.65
N LYS A 383 10.43 -21.51 -16.90
CA LYS A 383 10.26 -22.58 -15.89
C LYS A 383 11.29 -22.56 -14.76
N GLU A 384 12.45 -21.94 -14.95
CA GLU A 384 13.43 -21.76 -13.86
C GLU A 384 13.00 -20.66 -12.87
N VAL A 385 12.19 -19.70 -13.34
CA VAL A 385 11.62 -18.62 -12.52
C VAL A 385 10.40 -19.13 -11.75
N THR A 386 9.42 -19.70 -12.48
CA THR A 386 8.11 -20.16 -11.94
C THR A 386 8.19 -21.36 -11.01
N LYS A 387 9.26 -22.17 -11.08
CA LYS A 387 9.57 -23.27 -10.15
C LYS A 387 8.41 -24.26 -9.93
N GLY A 388 7.61 -24.50 -10.97
CA GLY A 388 6.48 -25.42 -10.96
C GLY A 388 5.10 -24.77 -10.79
N PHE A 389 5.02 -23.45 -10.57
CA PHE A 389 3.77 -22.69 -10.63
C PHE A 389 3.50 -22.20 -12.06
N ASP A 390 3.48 -23.12 -13.03
CA ASP A 390 3.43 -22.80 -14.46
C ASP A 390 2.03 -22.33 -14.96
N ASP A 391 0.96 -22.49 -14.15
CA ASP A 391 -0.42 -22.10 -14.48
C ASP A 391 -0.98 -21.06 -13.49
N GLN A 392 -0.27 -19.94 -13.37
CA GLN A 392 -0.73 -18.76 -12.61
C GLN A 392 -1.67 -17.90 -13.47
N PRO A 393 -2.84 -17.46 -12.95
CA PRO A 393 -3.66 -16.48 -13.64
C PRO A 393 -2.98 -15.09 -13.66
N ASN A 394 -3.28 -14.27 -14.66
CA ASN A 394 -2.86 -12.87 -14.66
C ASN A 394 -3.83 -11.97 -13.88
N LEU A 395 -3.41 -10.75 -13.57
CA LEU A 395 -4.15 -9.79 -12.75
C LEU A 395 -5.50 -9.41 -13.37
N VAL A 396 -5.61 -9.41 -14.70
CA VAL A 396 -6.87 -9.13 -15.41
C VAL A 396 -7.86 -10.28 -15.24
N GLU A 397 -7.40 -11.53 -15.38
CA GLU A 397 -8.19 -12.74 -15.11
C GLU A 397 -8.68 -12.78 -13.65
N MET A 398 -7.80 -12.51 -12.68
CA MET A 398 -8.16 -12.45 -11.27
C MET A 398 -9.15 -11.31 -10.95
N THR A 399 -8.92 -10.11 -11.49
CA THR A 399 -9.83 -8.95 -11.32
C THR A 399 -11.22 -9.27 -11.86
N LYS A 400 -11.30 -9.85 -13.05
CA LYS A 400 -12.56 -10.32 -13.64
C LYS A 400 -13.25 -11.35 -12.76
N LYS A 401 -12.51 -12.37 -12.31
CA LYS A 401 -13.05 -13.42 -11.44
C LYS A 401 -13.61 -12.87 -10.13
N ALA A 402 -12.89 -11.92 -9.51
CA ALA A 402 -13.35 -11.27 -8.30
C ALA A 402 -14.65 -10.49 -8.52
N ILE A 403 -14.70 -9.64 -9.55
CA ILE A 403 -15.90 -8.86 -9.91
C ILE A 403 -17.10 -9.77 -10.22
N ASP A 404 -16.89 -10.86 -10.96
CA ASP A 404 -17.92 -11.86 -11.28
C ASP A 404 -18.58 -12.51 -10.03
N ILE A 405 -17.88 -12.51 -8.89
CA ILE A 405 -18.39 -12.97 -7.59
C ILE A 405 -18.98 -11.80 -6.79
N VAL A 406 -18.18 -10.77 -6.48
CA VAL A 406 -18.58 -9.71 -5.53
C VAL A 406 -19.69 -8.80 -6.07
N SER A 407 -19.83 -8.65 -7.39
CA SER A 407 -20.89 -7.84 -8.00
C SER A 407 -22.30 -8.42 -7.81
N LYS A 408 -22.41 -9.70 -7.44
CA LYS A 408 -23.70 -10.36 -7.13
C LYS A 408 -24.34 -9.85 -5.85
N ASN A 409 -23.56 -9.25 -4.94
CA ASN A 409 -24.11 -8.66 -3.74
C ASN A 409 -24.92 -7.39 -4.11
N PRO A 410 -26.25 -7.34 -3.88
CA PRO A 410 -27.07 -6.18 -4.24
C PRO A 410 -26.69 -4.92 -3.45
N ASN A 411 -26.06 -5.06 -2.29
CA ASN A 411 -25.57 -3.95 -1.47
C ASN A 411 -24.31 -3.29 -2.04
N GLY A 412 -23.66 -3.93 -3.02
CA GLY A 412 -22.39 -3.51 -3.63
C GLY A 412 -21.16 -4.12 -2.93
N PHE A 413 -19.98 -3.71 -3.39
CA PHE A 413 -18.70 -4.27 -2.94
C PHE A 413 -17.58 -3.23 -2.81
N TYR A 414 -16.54 -3.58 -2.05
CA TYR A 414 -15.20 -2.99 -2.10
C TYR A 414 -14.23 -4.05 -2.61
N LEU A 415 -13.44 -3.71 -3.63
CA LEU A 415 -12.44 -4.59 -4.21
C LEU A 415 -11.09 -3.86 -4.23
N MET A 416 -10.08 -4.41 -3.58
CA MET A 416 -8.70 -3.95 -3.71
C MET A 416 -7.97 -4.86 -4.71
N VAL A 417 -7.30 -4.24 -5.69
CA VAL A 417 -6.53 -4.92 -6.74
C VAL A 417 -5.10 -4.38 -6.77
N GLU A 418 -4.11 -5.22 -6.50
CA GLU A 418 -2.71 -4.81 -6.39
C GLU A 418 -1.84 -5.35 -7.55
N GLY A 419 -1.22 -4.43 -8.31
CA GLY A 419 -0.10 -4.72 -9.20
C GLY A 419 1.21 -4.66 -8.41
N ALA A 420 1.45 -5.66 -7.59
CA ALA A 420 2.47 -5.60 -6.52
C ALA A 420 3.91 -5.70 -7.03
N SER A 421 4.10 -6.36 -8.17
CA SER A 421 5.44 -6.64 -8.69
C SER A 421 6.19 -5.39 -9.14
N VAL A 422 5.49 -4.26 -9.34
CA VAL A 422 6.11 -2.99 -9.76
C VAL A 422 7.21 -2.60 -8.75
N ASP A 423 6.86 -2.46 -7.46
CA ASP A 423 7.81 -2.32 -6.35
C ASP A 423 8.87 -3.41 -6.32
N LYS A 424 8.44 -4.69 -6.33
CA LYS A 424 9.34 -5.84 -6.11
C LYS A 424 10.45 -5.89 -7.18
N GLN A 425 10.16 -5.41 -8.40
CA GLN A 425 11.13 -5.33 -9.49
C GLN A 425 11.90 -3.99 -9.52
N LEU A 426 11.30 -2.88 -9.08
CA LEU A 426 12.02 -1.60 -8.90
C LEU A 426 13.08 -1.68 -7.79
N HIS A 427 12.77 -2.33 -6.67
CA HIS A 427 13.73 -2.72 -5.63
C HIS A 427 14.94 -3.49 -6.22
N THR A 428 14.68 -4.50 -7.05
CA THR A 428 15.76 -5.26 -7.71
C THR A 428 16.40 -4.51 -8.88
N MET A 429 15.97 -3.27 -9.18
CA MET A 429 16.45 -2.47 -10.29
C MET A 429 16.26 -3.16 -11.66
N ASP A 430 15.19 -3.94 -11.83
CA ASP A 430 14.73 -4.55 -13.09
C ASP A 430 13.50 -3.78 -13.59
N TRP A 431 13.74 -2.59 -14.14
CA TRP A 431 12.65 -1.71 -14.57
C TRP A 431 11.81 -2.36 -15.68
N GLN A 432 12.40 -3.16 -16.59
CA GLN A 432 11.62 -3.81 -17.64
C GLN A 432 10.54 -4.71 -17.04
N ARG A 433 10.88 -5.58 -16.08
CA ARG A 433 9.88 -6.41 -15.39
C ARG A 433 8.84 -5.54 -14.67
N ALA A 434 9.28 -4.51 -13.94
CA ALA A 434 8.38 -3.59 -13.25
C ALA A 434 7.36 -2.93 -14.19
N ILE A 435 7.80 -2.54 -15.39
CA ILE A 435 6.93 -1.83 -16.35
C ILE A 435 5.96 -2.77 -17.05
N TYR A 436 6.29 -4.04 -17.31
CA TYR A 436 5.31 -5.00 -17.83
C TYR A 436 4.17 -5.23 -16.81
N ASP A 437 4.47 -5.42 -15.52
CA ASP A 437 3.42 -5.56 -14.49
C ASP A 437 2.64 -4.23 -14.27
N ALA A 438 3.25 -3.06 -14.51
CA ALA A 438 2.51 -1.79 -14.52
C ALA A 438 1.53 -1.66 -15.72
N ILE A 439 1.85 -2.28 -16.87
CA ILE A 439 0.95 -2.40 -18.02
C ILE A 439 -0.16 -3.42 -17.71
N GLU A 440 0.16 -4.54 -17.05
CA GLU A 440 -0.82 -5.52 -16.57
C GLU A 440 -1.86 -4.87 -15.63
N LEU A 441 -1.41 -4.01 -14.70
CA LEU A 441 -2.30 -3.20 -13.86
C LEU A 441 -3.18 -2.25 -14.69
N ASP A 442 -2.62 -1.57 -15.71
CA ASP A 442 -3.41 -0.71 -16.60
C ASP A 442 -4.50 -1.48 -17.35
N LYS A 443 -4.23 -2.73 -17.75
CA LYS A 443 -5.21 -3.63 -18.38
C LYS A 443 -6.31 -4.06 -17.43
N ALA A 444 -5.99 -4.29 -16.15
CA ALA A 444 -7.00 -4.56 -15.13
C ALA A 444 -7.90 -3.32 -14.87
N VAL A 445 -7.31 -2.11 -14.88
CA VAL A 445 -8.04 -0.84 -14.84
C VAL A 445 -8.92 -0.65 -16.09
N GLU A 446 -8.41 -0.95 -17.28
CA GLU A 446 -9.16 -0.91 -18.55
C GLU A 446 -10.42 -1.80 -18.47
N PHE A 447 -10.24 -3.05 -18.04
CA PHE A 447 -11.34 -3.99 -17.83
C PHE A 447 -12.39 -3.44 -16.83
N ALA A 448 -11.97 -3.00 -15.64
CA ALA A 448 -12.89 -2.48 -14.63
C ALA A 448 -13.64 -1.22 -15.07
N LYS A 449 -12.99 -0.32 -15.82
CA LYS A 449 -13.64 0.87 -16.40
C LYS A 449 -14.71 0.51 -17.42
N ASN A 450 -14.47 -0.50 -18.25
CA ASN A 450 -15.44 -0.96 -19.24
C ASN A 450 -16.60 -1.69 -18.54
N TRP A 451 -16.30 -2.58 -17.59
CA TRP A 451 -17.31 -3.23 -16.76
C TRP A 451 -18.21 -2.23 -16.03
N SER A 452 -17.65 -1.19 -15.40
CA SER A 452 -18.43 -0.14 -14.71
C SER A 452 -19.44 0.53 -15.65
N LYS A 453 -18.99 0.96 -16.84
CA LYS A 453 -19.85 1.61 -17.84
C LYS A 453 -20.99 0.70 -18.30
N GLU A 454 -20.70 -0.58 -18.50
CA GLU A 454 -21.68 -1.59 -18.91
C GLU A 454 -22.68 -1.95 -17.79
N ASN A 455 -22.29 -1.75 -16.53
CA ASN A 455 -23.07 -2.10 -15.34
C ASN A 455 -23.65 -0.88 -14.60
N GLY A 456 -23.96 0.20 -15.32
CA GLY A 456 -24.73 1.35 -14.82
C GLY A 456 -23.91 2.55 -14.37
N ASP A 457 -22.58 2.51 -14.52
CA ASP A 457 -21.65 3.61 -14.19
C ASP A 457 -21.82 4.11 -12.75
N ASP A 458 -22.02 3.17 -11.81
CA ASP A 458 -22.25 3.41 -10.38
C ASP A 458 -21.05 3.01 -9.49
N THR A 459 -19.91 2.70 -10.11
CA THR A 459 -18.70 2.25 -9.42
C THR A 459 -17.65 3.36 -9.37
N LEU A 460 -17.14 3.67 -8.16
CA LEU A 460 -15.95 4.49 -8.00
C LEU A 460 -14.73 3.63 -8.31
N ILE A 461 -13.89 4.09 -9.25
CA ILE A 461 -12.58 3.49 -9.55
C ILE A 461 -11.52 4.49 -9.10
N VAL A 462 -10.61 4.04 -8.25
CA VAL A 462 -9.44 4.79 -7.76
C VAL A 462 -8.19 4.01 -8.16
N VAL A 463 -7.20 4.68 -8.74
CA VAL A 463 -5.89 4.12 -9.07
C VAL A 463 -4.81 4.96 -8.40
N ILE A 464 -3.97 4.33 -7.60
CA ILE A 464 -2.93 5.01 -6.81
C ILE A 464 -1.70 4.09 -6.69
N ALA A 465 -0.56 4.65 -6.27
CA ALA A 465 0.52 3.86 -5.68
C ALA A 465 0.40 3.86 -4.14
N ASP A 466 1.27 3.18 -3.43
CA ASP A 466 1.36 3.22 -1.97
C ASP A 466 2.57 4.04 -1.50
N HIS A 467 3.65 4.03 -2.28
CA HIS A 467 4.83 4.90 -2.21
C HIS A 467 5.43 5.07 -3.62
N GLY A 468 6.60 5.70 -3.73
CA GLY A 468 7.33 5.82 -4.99
C GLY A 468 8.77 5.34 -4.85
N HIS A 469 9.36 4.87 -5.95
CA HIS A 469 10.80 4.59 -6.07
C HIS A 469 11.53 5.73 -6.76
N GLY A 470 12.83 5.86 -6.51
CA GLY A 470 13.70 6.91 -7.07
C GLY A 470 14.07 6.71 -8.55
N ILE A 471 13.19 6.07 -9.32
CA ILE A 471 13.38 5.78 -10.75
C ILE A 471 13.20 7.04 -11.61
N SER A 472 14.07 7.23 -12.61
CA SER A 472 14.03 8.40 -13.51
C SER A 472 14.49 8.08 -14.94
N ILE A 473 13.86 8.73 -15.93
CA ILE A 473 14.18 8.57 -17.35
C ILE A 473 15.16 9.68 -17.78
N THR A 474 16.45 9.37 -17.90
CA THR A 474 17.49 10.36 -18.27
C THR A 474 17.62 10.57 -19.79
N GLY A 475 17.13 9.63 -20.59
CA GLY A 475 17.22 9.66 -22.05
C GLY A 475 16.95 8.28 -22.65
N THR A 476 17.64 7.96 -23.74
CA THR A 476 17.61 6.61 -24.35
C THR A 476 19.00 5.98 -24.41
N TYR A 477 19.05 4.66 -24.57
CA TYR A 477 20.27 3.85 -24.61
C TYR A 477 20.34 3.11 -25.94
N THR A 478 21.48 3.20 -26.65
CA THR A 478 21.69 2.41 -27.87
C THR A 478 23.17 2.22 -28.18
N GLU A 479 23.54 1.01 -28.59
CA GLU A 479 24.91 0.62 -28.95
C GLU A 479 25.15 0.60 -30.47
N ALA A 480 24.18 1.06 -31.27
CA ALA A 480 24.20 0.98 -32.74
C ALA A 480 25.40 1.72 -33.40
N ASP A 481 26.05 2.66 -32.69
CA ASP A 481 27.26 3.36 -33.14
C ASP A 481 28.57 2.77 -32.58
N GLY A 482 28.50 1.58 -31.95
CA GLY A 482 29.63 0.86 -31.38
C GLY A 482 30.06 1.31 -29.99
N ARG A 483 29.42 2.32 -29.39
CA ARG A 483 29.61 2.65 -27.97
C ARG A 483 28.92 1.61 -27.09
N LYS A 484 29.44 1.43 -25.87
CA LYS A 484 28.89 0.54 -24.83
C LYS A 484 28.80 1.30 -23.49
N GLY A 485 28.03 0.78 -22.54
CA GLY A 485 27.96 1.32 -21.18
C GLY A 485 27.50 2.79 -21.15
N ARG A 486 28.00 3.60 -20.21
CA ARG A 486 27.57 5.01 -20.07
C ARG A 486 27.67 5.81 -21.37
N GLU A 487 28.67 5.51 -22.19
CA GLU A 487 28.94 6.19 -23.46
C GLU A 487 27.88 5.87 -24.54
N ALA A 488 27.10 4.79 -24.38
CA ALA A 488 25.93 4.44 -25.19
C ALA A 488 24.63 5.15 -24.76
N VAL A 489 24.62 5.84 -23.61
CA VAL A 489 23.50 6.72 -23.22
C VAL A 489 23.42 7.91 -24.18
N ARG A 490 22.19 8.33 -24.49
CA ARG A 490 21.84 9.43 -25.39
C ARG A 490 21.03 10.46 -24.62
N THR A 491 21.47 11.70 -24.64
CA THR A 491 20.82 12.85 -23.98
C THR A 491 20.42 13.92 -25.00
N TYR A 492 19.44 14.75 -24.63
CA TYR A 492 18.95 15.87 -25.44
C TYR A 492 18.59 15.46 -26.89
N ALA A 493 19.20 16.11 -27.88
CA ALA A 493 18.91 15.88 -29.30
C ALA A 493 19.25 14.44 -29.77
N GLU A 494 20.12 13.73 -29.06
CA GLU A 494 20.47 12.34 -29.38
C GLU A 494 19.51 11.33 -28.75
N SER A 495 18.68 11.72 -27.78
CA SER A 495 17.64 10.87 -27.19
C SER A 495 16.50 10.62 -28.18
N LYS A 496 16.74 9.80 -29.21
CA LYS A 496 15.71 9.40 -30.18
C LYS A 496 14.64 8.55 -29.49
N PHE A 497 13.45 8.51 -30.07
CA PHE A 497 12.34 7.69 -29.57
C PHE A 497 12.76 6.22 -29.46
N PRO A 498 12.39 5.52 -28.37
CA PRO A 498 12.75 4.12 -28.18
C PRO A 498 11.97 3.22 -29.15
N GLY A 499 12.55 2.06 -29.46
CA GLY A 499 12.05 1.08 -30.42
C GLY A 499 11.06 0.07 -29.84
N PHE A 500 10.30 0.41 -28.81
CA PHE A 500 9.22 -0.44 -28.33
C PHE A 500 8.08 -0.43 -29.35
N VAL A 501 7.66 -1.63 -29.74
CA VAL A 501 6.57 -1.88 -30.68
C VAL A 501 5.62 -2.85 -30.01
N ASP A 502 4.33 -2.59 -30.17
CA ASP A 502 3.18 -3.45 -29.88
C ASP A 502 2.51 -3.68 -31.25
N ALA A 503 2.83 -4.82 -31.88
CA ALA A 503 2.48 -5.17 -33.25
C ALA A 503 1.23 -6.04 -33.34
N ASP A 504 0.89 -6.81 -32.29
CA ASP A 504 -0.37 -7.55 -32.22
C ASP A 504 -1.54 -6.76 -31.60
N GLY A 505 -1.24 -5.67 -30.88
CA GLY A 505 -2.21 -4.76 -30.29
C GLY A 505 -2.70 -5.17 -28.91
N ASP A 506 -2.06 -6.14 -28.26
CA ASP A 506 -2.44 -6.58 -26.90
C ASP A 506 -2.12 -5.52 -25.82
N GLY A 507 -1.22 -4.57 -26.13
CA GLY A 507 -0.79 -3.47 -25.26
C GLY A 507 0.58 -3.65 -24.60
N PHE A 508 1.28 -4.76 -24.84
CA PHE A 508 2.63 -5.03 -24.34
C PHE A 508 3.63 -5.03 -25.51
N PRO A 509 4.88 -4.57 -25.31
CA PRO A 509 5.83 -4.57 -26.41
C PRO A 509 6.44 -5.95 -26.67
N GLU A 510 6.68 -6.32 -27.94
CA GLU A 510 7.26 -7.63 -28.27
C GLU A 510 8.68 -7.83 -27.72
N ASP A 511 9.50 -6.78 -27.76
CA ASP A 511 10.88 -6.81 -27.29
C ASP A 511 11.02 -5.95 -26.01
N PRO A 512 11.39 -6.53 -24.85
CA PRO A 512 11.72 -5.76 -23.65
C PRO A 512 13.06 -5.00 -23.77
N ASN A 513 13.84 -5.23 -24.82
CA ASN A 513 15.22 -4.75 -24.96
C ASN A 513 15.60 -4.23 -26.37
N PRO A 514 14.78 -3.35 -26.99
CA PRO A 514 15.02 -2.89 -28.35
C PRO A 514 16.38 -2.18 -28.52
N GLU A 515 16.84 -2.08 -29.78
CA GLU A 515 18.14 -1.46 -30.11
C GLU A 515 18.30 -0.06 -29.48
N ILE A 516 17.22 0.72 -29.49
CA ILE A 516 17.06 1.99 -28.75
C ILE A 516 16.06 1.75 -27.62
N THR A 517 16.54 1.65 -26.38
CA THR A 517 15.71 1.47 -25.16
C THR A 517 15.77 2.72 -24.27
N LEU A 518 15.10 2.73 -23.11
CA LEU A 518 15.16 3.83 -22.15
C LEU A 518 16.46 3.79 -21.32
N ALA A 519 17.07 4.95 -21.09
CA ALA A 519 18.19 5.10 -20.15
C ALA A 519 17.66 5.47 -18.76
N ILE A 520 17.14 4.45 -18.06
CA ILE A 520 16.63 4.55 -16.70
C ILE A 520 17.79 4.73 -15.70
N GLN A 521 17.57 5.52 -14.65
CA GLN A 521 18.46 5.63 -13.50
C GLN A 521 17.64 5.49 -12.21
N TYR A 522 18.30 5.20 -11.10
CA TYR A 522 17.72 5.18 -9.76
C TYR A 522 18.42 6.25 -8.89
N ALA A 523 17.85 6.60 -7.74
CA ALA A 523 18.35 7.69 -6.88
C ALA A 523 18.77 7.27 -5.46
N ASN A 524 18.64 5.99 -5.13
CA ASN A 524 18.45 5.46 -3.78
C ASN A 524 18.84 3.96 -3.74
N PHE A 525 20.04 3.63 -4.21
CA PHE A 525 20.44 2.28 -4.62
C PHE A 525 21.79 1.83 -4.01
N PRO A 526 22.07 0.51 -3.96
CA PRO A 526 23.32 -0.06 -3.47
C PRO A 526 24.38 -0.16 -4.58
N ASP A 527 25.62 -0.50 -4.22
CA ASP A 527 26.66 -0.88 -5.19
C ASP A 527 26.11 -1.94 -6.16
N HIS A 528 26.14 -1.68 -7.47
CA HIS A 528 25.64 -2.61 -8.49
C HIS A 528 26.39 -2.48 -9.82
N TYR A 529 26.21 -3.47 -10.70
CA TYR A 529 26.66 -3.38 -12.09
C TYR A 529 25.50 -2.97 -12.98
N GLU A 530 25.73 -1.97 -13.84
CA GLU A 530 24.76 -1.43 -14.80
C GLU A 530 25.25 -1.61 -16.24
N ASN A 531 24.34 -2.01 -17.13
CA ASN A 531 24.56 -2.20 -18.56
C ASN A 531 23.40 -1.67 -19.44
N TYR A 532 22.33 -1.14 -18.84
CA TYR A 532 21.10 -0.64 -19.47
C TYR A 532 20.37 -1.66 -20.39
N ARG A 533 20.64 -2.95 -20.22
CA ARG A 533 20.05 -4.03 -21.02
C ARG A 533 19.22 -4.96 -20.14
N PHE A 534 18.12 -5.47 -20.71
CA PHE A 534 17.26 -6.43 -20.04
C PHE A 534 18.03 -7.67 -19.59
N GLN A 535 17.82 -8.09 -18.35
CA GLN A 535 18.40 -9.31 -17.81
C GLN A 535 17.46 -10.48 -18.10
N THR A 536 17.92 -11.49 -18.85
CA THR A 536 17.06 -12.65 -19.22
C THR A 536 16.71 -13.55 -18.04
N LYS A 537 17.36 -13.37 -16.88
CA LYS A 537 17.01 -14.01 -15.61
C LYS A 537 16.95 -12.95 -14.50
N PRO A 538 15.94 -12.96 -13.62
CA PRO A 538 15.91 -12.11 -12.43
C PRO A 538 17.20 -12.28 -11.62
N THR A 539 17.95 -11.19 -11.47
CA THR A 539 19.28 -11.18 -10.86
C THR A 539 19.39 -9.96 -9.95
N PRO A 540 19.67 -10.10 -8.64
CA PRO A 540 19.67 -8.95 -7.73
C PRO A 540 20.85 -7.99 -7.98
N PRO A 541 20.70 -6.68 -7.66
CA PRO A 541 21.72 -5.65 -7.88
C PRO A 541 22.97 -5.87 -7.02
N ALA A 542 22.78 -6.18 -5.74
CA ALA A 542 23.84 -6.45 -4.78
C ALA A 542 23.60 -7.75 -3.99
N LEU A 543 24.65 -8.20 -3.29
CA LEU A 543 24.66 -9.35 -2.38
C LEU A 543 25.24 -8.93 -1.03
N ALA A 544 24.69 -9.46 0.06
CA ALA A 544 25.27 -9.34 1.38
C ALA A 544 26.42 -10.35 1.57
N ALA A 545 27.56 -9.86 2.07
CA ALA A 545 28.72 -10.66 2.42
C ALA A 545 29.18 -10.32 3.84
N LYS A 546 29.65 -11.32 4.60
CA LYS A 546 30.26 -11.11 5.91
C LYS A 546 31.78 -11.30 5.83
N ASP A 547 32.53 -10.47 6.54
CA ASP A 547 33.96 -10.67 6.72
C ASP A 547 34.26 -11.69 7.84
N ALA A 548 35.56 -11.90 8.13
CA ALA A 548 36.01 -12.87 9.13
C ALA A 548 35.58 -12.52 10.56
N ASP A 549 35.32 -11.22 10.83
CA ASP A 549 34.85 -10.72 12.12
C ASP A 549 33.30 -10.70 12.19
N GLY A 550 32.63 -11.17 11.13
CA GLY A 550 31.17 -11.27 11.03
C GLY A 550 30.47 -9.97 10.63
N LYS A 551 31.22 -8.89 10.33
CA LYS A 551 30.66 -7.61 9.91
C LYS A 551 30.08 -7.73 8.50
N GLN A 552 28.86 -7.22 8.32
CA GLN A 552 28.19 -7.22 7.03
C GLN A 552 28.76 -6.13 6.11
N SER A 553 28.83 -6.46 4.82
CA SER A 553 29.10 -5.55 3.71
C SER A 553 28.18 -5.91 2.56
N ILE A 554 27.69 -4.90 1.85
CA ILE A 554 26.93 -5.04 0.61
C ILE A 554 27.91 -4.89 -0.54
N LYS A 555 27.80 -5.74 -1.56
CA LYS A 555 28.67 -5.72 -2.74
C LYS A 555 27.87 -5.93 -4.01
N ALA A 556 28.21 -5.19 -5.06
CA ALA A 556 27.66 -5.38 -6.40
C ALA A 556 27.71 -6.84 -6.84
N ASN A 557 26.59 -7.37 -7.32
CA ASN A 557 26.47 -8.76 -7.71
C ASN A 557 27.24 -9.03 -9.01
N PRO A 558 28.33 -9.83 -9.02
CA PRO A 558 29.10 -10.08 -10.24
C PRO A 558 28.31 -10.83 -11.32
N ALA A 559 27.19 -11.49 -10.98
CA ALA A 559 26.30 -12.09 -11.97
C ALA A 559 25.60 -11.03 -12.87
N ARG A 560 25.52 -9.77 -12.42
CA ARG A 560 25.05 -8.62 -13.22
C ARG A 560 26.12 -7.97 -14.10
N ALA A 561 27.33 -8.54 -14.19
CA ALA A 561 28.45 -7.94 -14.91
C ALA A 561 28.78 -8.64 -16.25
N PRO A 562 27.90 -8.59 -17.28
CA PRO A 562 28.29 -8.98 -18.63
C PRO A 562 29.28 -7.96 -19.22
N GLU A 563 29.82 -8.28 -20.41
CA GLU A 563 30.79 -7.43 -21.10
C GLU A 563 30.27 -6.00 -21.31
N GLY A 564 31.00 -5.01 -20.80
CA GLY A 564 30.64 -3.59 -20.90
C GLY A 564 29.82 -3.04 -19.72
N ALA A 565 29.42 -3.88 -18.77
CA ALA A 565 28.79 -3.41 -17.54
C ALA A 565 29.75 -2.61 -16.66
N ARG A 566 29.25 -1.54 -16.04
CA ARG A 566 30.03 -0.66 -15.15
C ARG A 566 29.58 -0.82 -13.71
N LEU A 567 30.53 -0.90 -12.79
CA LEU A 567 30.25 -0.70 -11.37
C LEU A 567 29.71 0.74 -11.16
N ILE A 568 28.60 0.84 -10.44
CA ILE A 568 28.04 2.07 -9.91
C ILE A 568 28.20 1.98 -8.39
N GLU A 569 28.89 2.98 -7.81
CA GLU A 569 28.96 3.14 -6.36
C GLU A 569 27.59 3.59 -5.85
N GLY A 570 27.05 2.88 -4.86
CA GLY A 570 25.76 3.15 -4.25
C GLY A 570 25.75 4.40 -3.39
N ASN A 571 24.55 4.84 -3.03
CA ASN A 571 24.35 5.95 -2.09
C ASN A 571 23.55 5.55 -0.83
N LEU A 572 23.17 4.28 -0.72
CA LEU A 572 22.70 3.66 0.51
C LEU A 572 23.86 3.22 1.42
N PRO A 573 23.64 3.02 2.73
CA PRO A 573 24.65 2.49 3.65
C PRO A 573 25.19 1.12 3.18
N SER A 574 26.51 1.02 3.02
CA SER A 574 27.21 -0.13 2.43
C SER A 574 27.24 -1.39 3.29
N ASP A 575 26.50 -1.44 4.39
CA ASP A 575 26.33 -2.58 5.29
C ASP A 575 24.86 -3.02 5.47
N LYS A 576 23.88 -2.29 4.91
CA LYS A 576 22.45 -2.54 5.11
C LYS A 576 21.74 -3.20 3.93
N GLU A 577 21.47 -2.42 2.89
CA GLU A 577 20.46 -2.78 1.87
C GLU A 577 21.09 -3.43 0.65
N THR A 578 20.57 -4.58 0.22
CA THR A 578 21.03 -5.27 -1.02
C THR A 578 20.29 -4.82 -2.28
N GLN A 579 19.27 -3.98 -2.12
CA GLN A 579 18.31 -3.54 -3.13
C GLN A 579 18.21 -2.01 -3.11
N GLU A 580 17.60 -1.43 -4.14
CA GLU A 580 17.04 -0.08 -4.06
C GLU A 580 15.92 -0.06 -2.99
N VAL A 581 15.59 1.11 -2.41
CA VAL A 581 14.58 1.26 -1.34
C VAL A 581 13.53 2.30 -1.72
N HIS A 582 12.39 2.40 -1.02
CA HIS A 582 11.40 3.43 -1.34
C HIS A 582 11.94 4.87 -1.21
N SER A 583 11.22 5.81 -1.78
CA SER A 583 11.45 7.26 -1.71
C SER A 583 10.28 7.98 -1.02
N ALA A 584 10.51 9.24 -0.62
CA ALA A 584 9.47 10.11 -0.07
C ALA A 584 8.81 11.01 -1.15
N ASP A 585 8.96 10.67 -2.43
CA ASP A 585 8.36 11.43 -3.52
C ASP A 585 6.82 11.32 -3.46
N ASP A 586 6.12 12.45 -3.63
CA ASP A 586 4.65 12.45 -3.70
C ASP A 586 4.17 11.63 -4.90
N ILE A 587 3.12 10.85 -4.69
CA ILE A 587 2.51 10.01 -5.72
C ILE A 587 1.27 10.70 -6.33
N ILE A 588 0.64 10.06 -7.32
CA ILE A 588 -0.60 10.56 -7.93
C ILE A 588 -1.73 9.54 -7.75
N VAL A 589 -2.87 10.01 -7.25
CA VAL A 589 -4.15 9.30 -7.36
C VAL A 589 -4.88 9.76 -8.63
N MET A 590 -5.51 8.82 -9.34
CA MET A 590 -6.38 9.06 -10.50
C MET A 590 -7.71 8.36 -10.23
N ALA A 591 -8.84 9.04 -10.44
CA ALA A 591 -10.16 8.53 -10.05
C ALA A 591 -11.26 8.86 -11.05
N GLY A 592 -12.29 8.01 -11.10
CA GLY A 592 -13.48 8.21 -11.92
C GLY A 592 -14.70 7.44 -11.40
N GLY A 593 -15.88 7.86 -11.85
CA GLY A 593 -17.16 7.34 -11.34
C GLY A 593 -17.75 8.22 -10.23
N PRO A 594 -18.81 7.78 -9.54
CA PRO A 594 -19.49 8.59 -8.54
C PRO A 594 -18.57 8.94 -7.36
N GLY A 595 -18.45 10.23 -7.04
CA GLY A 595 -17.63 10.72 -5.92
C GLY A 595 -16.14 10.95 -6.23
N SER A 596 -15.68 10.73 -7.47
CA SER A 596 -14.27 10.95 -7.86
C SER A 596 -13.83 12.42 -7.77
N ASP A 597 -14.79 13.35 -7.77
CA ASP A 597 -14.60 14.80 -7.61
C ASP A 597 -13.82 15.19 -6.33
N TYR A 598 -13.79 14.29 -5.34
CA TYR A 598 -13.02 14.45 -4.10
C TYR A 598 -11.51 14.48 -4.33
N PHE A 599 -11.01 13.74 -5.33
CA PHE A 599 -9.58 13.54 -5.55
C PHE A 599 -9.01 14.64 -6.44
N ARG A 600 -8.83 15.85 -5.86
CA ARG A 600 -8.30 17.02 -6.57
C ARG A 600 -7.26 17.79 -5.74
N GLY A 601 -6.27 18.34 -6.43
CA GLY A 601 -5.24 19.19 -5.82
C GLY A 601 -4.14 18.39 -5.12
N HIS A 602 -3.92 18.67 -3.84
CA HIS A 602 -2.94 18.00 -3.00
C HIS A 602 -3.63 17.48 -1.74
N ILE A 603 -3.47 16.19 -1.44
CA ILE A 603 -4.12 15.50 -0.32
C ILE A 603 -3.13 14.61 0.45
N GLU A 604 -3.48 14.15 1.63
CA GLU A 604 -2.74 13.10 2.34
C GLU A 604 -3.27 11.72 1.94
N ASN A 605 -2.45 10.66 2.08
CA ASN A 605 -2.88 9.28 1.81
C ASN A 605 -4.09 8.81 2.63
N THR A 606 -4.34 9.39 3.81
CA THR A 606 -5.55 9.19 4.61
C THR A 606 -6.84 9.62 3.90
N GLU A 607 -6.77 10.56 2.96
CA GLU A 607 -7.95 11.06 2.23
C GLU A 607 -8.52 10.08 1.21
N ILE A 608 -7.80 8.99 0.89
CA ILE A 608 -8.32 7.89 0.07
C ILE A 608 -9.48 7.19 0.79
N PHE A 609 -9.33 6.91 2.09
CA PHE A 609 -10.40 6.38 2.93
C PHE A 609 -11.62 7.30 2.95
N PHE A 610 -11.43 8.60 3.23
CA PHE A 610 -12.54 9.55 3.34
C PHE A 610 -13.25 9.77 2.01
N GLY A 611 -12.52 9.80 0.89
CA GLY A 611 -13.11 9.86 -0.44
C GLY A 611 -13.97 8.62 -0.75
N ILE A 612 -13.49 7.43 -0.41
CA ILE A 612 -14.23 6.17 -0.58
C ILE A 612 -15.49 6.14 0.30
N MET A 613 -15.38 6.51 1.58
CA MET A 613 -16.52 6.54 2.52
C MET A 613 -17.56 7.60 2.12
N ARG A 614 -17.12 8.77 1.65
CA ARG A 614 -17.99 9.83 1.08
C ARG A 614 -18.73 9.34 -0.17
N ALA A 615 -18.02 8.69 -1.08
CA ALA A 615 -18.58 8.18 -2.34
C ALA A 615 -19.63 7.09 -2.09
N LEU A 616 -19.33 6.10 -1.23
CA LEU A 616 -20.30 5.11 -0.77
C LEU A 616 -21.43 5.72 0.09
N GLY A 617 -21.21 6.92 0.61
CA GLY A 617 -22.13 7.66 1.47
C GLY A 617 -22.50 6.89 2.73
N ILE A 618 -21.47 6.35 3.39
CA ILE A 618 -21.56 5.52 4.61
C ILE A 618 -22.02 6.35 5.81
N ASP A 619 -22.85 5.75 6.66
CA ASP A 619 -23.20 6.27 7.98
C ASP A 619 -22.89 5.23 9.05
N ALA A 620 -21.67 5.26 9.59
CA ALA A 620 -21.16 4.25 10.50
C ALA A 620 -21.73 4.34 11.92
N VAL A 621 -22.58 5.35 12.20
CA VAL A 621 -23.40 5.42 13.42
C VAL A 621 -24.55 4.41 13.38
N SER A 622 -24.99 3.97 12.18
CA SER A 622 -26.14 3.07 12.05
C SER A 622 -25.74 1.59 11.97
N GLU A 623 -25.99 0.85 13.04
CA GLU A 623 -25.91 -0.62 13.05
C GLU A 623 -27.13 -1.22 12.34
N LYS A 624 -27.04 -1.36 11.00
CA LYS A 624 -28.14 -1.84 10.15
C LYS A 624 -27.96 -3.24 9.56
N ALA A 625 -26.79 -3.86 9.68
CA ALA A 625 -26.54 -5.18 9.07
C ALA A 625 -25.90 -6.19 10.04
N GLN A 626 -26.69 -6.64 11.02
CA GLN A 626 -26.41 -7.91 11.74
C GLN A 626 -27.69 -8.67 12.12
N ALA A 627 -28.79 -7.95 12.40
CA ALA A 627 -30.11 -8.51 12.73
C ALA A 627 -30.79 -9.41 11.67
N SER A 628 -30.22 -9.57 10.47
CA SER A 628 -30.70 -10.52 9.45
C SER A 628 -30.02 -11.88 9.51
N ASN A 629 -28.72 -11.93 9.81
CA ASN A 629 -27.94 -13.16 9.80
C ASN A 629 -28.06 -13.89 11.14
N ASP A 630 -27.99 -13.15 12.27
CA ASP A 630 -28.18 -13.74 13.61
C ASP A 630 -29.52 -14.48 13.74
N LYS A 631 -30.56 -14.05 12.99
CA LYS A 631 -31.84 -14.78 12.91
C LYS A 631 -31.76 -16.07 12.11
N GLN A 632 -31.03 -16.11 10.98
CA GLN A 632 -30.82 -17.36 10.24
C GLN A 632 -29.93 -18.33 11.01
N ASP A 633 -28.90 -17.82 11.68
CA ASP A 633 -27.98 -18.65 12.46
C ASP A 633 -28.68 -19.20 13.71
N MET A 634 -29.43 -18.39 14.48
CA MET A 634 -30.27 -18.89 15.57
C MET A 634 -31.36 -19.88 15.09
N GLU A 635 -32.02 -19.64 13.96
CA GLU A 635 -32.98 -20.60 13.40
C GLU A 635 -32.31 -21.91 12.91
N SER A 636 -31.01 -21.87 12.60
CA SER A 636 -30.22 -23.05 12.25
C SER A 636 -29.76 -23.83 13.49
N GLU A 637 -29.33 -23.14 14.55
CA GLU A 637 -28.92 -23.76 15.81
C GLU A 637 -30.11 -24.44 16.49
N VAL A 638 -31.27 -23.77 16.58
CA VAL A 638 -32.50 -24.34 17.17
C VAL A 638 -32.93 -25.63 16.44
N LYS A 639 -32.93 -25.65 15.09
CA LYS A 639 -33.24 -26.87 14.31
C LYS A 639 -32.21 -27.99 14.52
N THR A 640 -30.96 -27.63 14.80
CA THR A 640 -29.87 -28.58 15.06
C THR A 640 -29.93 -29.15 16.49
N GLU A 641 -30.46 -28.40 17.45
CA GLU A 641 -30.76 -28.91 18.79
C GLU A 641 -32.03 -29.77 18.82
N GLU A 642 -33.11 -29.37 18.14
CA GLU A 642 -34.35 -30.16 18.06
C GLU A 642 -34.06 -31.56 17.47
N THR A 643 -33.36 -31.64 16.33
CA THR A 643 -32.99 -32.94 15.71
C THR A 643 -31.99 -33.77 16.52
N LYS A 644 -31.17 -33.14 17.38
CA LYS A 644 -30.35 -33.87 18.37
C LYS A 644 -31.18 -34.39 19.54
N SER A 645 -32.24 -33.68 19.94
CA SER A 645 -33.13 -34.09 21.03
C SER A 645 -33.99 -35.29 20.63
N GLU A 646 -34.55 -35.30 19.41
CA GLU A 646 -35.36 -36.40 18.89
C GLU A 646 -34.55 -37.69 18.75
N LYS A 647 -33.33 -37.62 18.17
CA LYS A 647 -32.44 -38.80 18.05
C LYS A 647 -32.00 -39.38 19.40
N LYS A 648 -32.02 -38.59 20.47
CA LYS A 648 -31.66 -39.06 21.83
C LYS A 648 -32.84 -39.71 22.57
N ALA A 649 -34.05 -39.65 22.01
CA ALA A 649 -35.24 -40.26 22.57
C ALA A 649 -35.47 -41.71 22.09
N GLU A 650 -34.95 -42.08 20.91
CA GLU A 650 -35.11 -43.44 20.34
C GLU A 650 -34.14 -44.48 20.92
N GLU A 651 -32.99 -44.07 21.47
CA GLU A 651 -32.02 -44.98 22.12
C GLU A 651 -32.30 -45.17 23.62
N LYS A 652 -33.39 -45.89 23.94
CA LYS A 652 -33.56 -46.56 25.24
C LYS A 652 -33.65 -48.07 25.05
N PRO A 653 -32.72 -48.87 25.59
CA PRO A 653 -32.79 -50.32 25.48
C PRO A 653 -33.91 -50.88 26.37
N ALA A 654 -34.65 -51.86 25.85
CA ALA A 654 -35.65 -52.59 26.61
C ALA A 654 -35.02 -53.53 27.65
N GLN A 655 -35.68 -53.63 28.81
CA GLN A 655 -35.64 -54.78 29.72
C GLN A 655 -36.98 -55.51 29.65
#